data_AF-B9BPD6-F1
#
_entry.id   AF-B9BPD6-F1
#
_cell.length_a   1.000
_cell.length_b   1.000
_cell.length_c   1.000
_cell.angle_alpha   90.00
_cell.angle_beta   90.00
_cell.angle_gamma   90.00
#
_symmetry.space_group_name_H-M   'P 1'
#
loop_
_entity.id
_entity.type
_entity.pdbx_description
1 polymer ?
#
loop_
_entity_poly.entity_id
_entity_poly.type
_entity_poly.pdbx_seq_one_letter_code
_entity_poly.pdbx_strand_id
1 'polypeptide(L)'
;MNAGCSRRDAVVRGAMSARASAVSRAINRSDGTARGSQRSDTTSLVMLTTERRACRCTAFNRVSTLSRTAVARHARMARQSKRQETDMETNGNAACARRTGGRETGSGTERLLRRLAIAIGWLFAVMLGWPLAASAASAASSGGLANLPAVMPAMSCQAIASLDLSGVTDGPVTITSATVLSAGTVVGNNTLAAPMCDVKGTIGPGASLFELQLPTQGWTQRYLQTGCGGLCGNLSVNAPMASTCVPVTNGTIAMAATDMGHEGGNDGAWALDPRAKLDFAYRAEHATAQVAKAIIQRFYARPARYAYFDGCSDGGREALMEAQRYPDDFDGIAAGAPANDLIVQNTFHHAWPAAVNTDPKTGNAILLAGKLPMLHAAVLKACDALDGVVDGVIDNPRACRFDPATLVCATGQENATCLTPQEAAVVRRLHDGATTADGLRLEPFVSREWGSELNWTLFVPATATAQSGTIGFVLPFLRYLDYYNASYPSATIGDLKFTLAGFLKTVVPVSNYLAATDPDLSRFAGRNGKLLLWHGLEDQHISPRSSIEYYEAMKRYMGDANVDRFARFYLFPGVAHCGGGQGPNVFDVLTPLMAWTETGTTPGRIVASIVDASGNTTRTRPVFPYPATARYTGSGSTDDAANFVADTPKADPFVDLHWAGEWLYSPGYEATCRVNGSQLACTGGNGWRAYRP
;
A
#
# COMPACT_ATOMS: atom_id res chain seq x y z
N MET A 1 -65.77 21.69 5.63
CA MET A 1 -65.54 20.60 6.61
C MET A 1 -64.07 20.71 7.03
N ASN A 2 -63.65 21.72 7.81
CA ASN A 2 -64.00 22.10 9.18
C ASN A 2 -63.50 21.08 10.21
N ALA A 3 -62.77 21.43 11.27
CA ALA A 3 -62.03 22.65 11.66
C ALA A 3 -61.07 22.28 12.83
N GLY A 4 -60.04 23.05 13.22
CA GLY A 4 -59.48 24.32 12.74
C GLY A 4 -57.98 24.42 13.14
N CYS A 5 -57.20 25.32 12.53
CA CYS A 5 -56.78 26.61 13.13
C CYS A 5 -55.92 26.45 14.41
N SER A 6 -54.67 26.95 14.45
CA SER A 6 -54.36 28.38 14.22
C SER A 6 -53.41 28.70 13.04
N ARG A 7 -53.46 29.97 12.61
CA ARG A 7 -52.52 30.64 11.69
C ARG A 7 -52.21 32.05 12.23
N ARG A 8 -51.01 32.56 11.94
CA ARG A 8 -50.71 33.89 11.37
C ARG A 8 -49.17 33.97 11.19
N ASP A 9 -48.64 34.12 9.99
CA ASP A 9 -48.53 35.35 9.16
C ASP A 9 -47.38 36.26 9.65
N ALA A 10 -46.58 36.95 8.81
CA ALA A 10 -46.29 36.84 7.37
C ALA A 10 -45.12 37.80 7.00
N VAL A 11 -44.37 37.49 5.93
CA VAL A 11 -43.75 38.42 4.93
C VAL A 11 -42.92 39.65 5.43
N VAL A 12 -41.67 39.85 4.97
CA VAL A 12 -41.25 40.78 3.88
C VAL A 12 -39.80 40.47 3.45
N ARG A 13 -39.41 40.80 2.21
CA ARG A 13 -38.03 40.71 1.67
C ARG A 13 -37.31 42.07 1.65
N GLY A 14 -35.99 42.06 1.85
CA GLY A 14 -35.04 43.11 1.41
C GLY A 14 -34.74 44.22 2.44
N ALA A 15 -33.68 45.03 2.27
CA ALA A 15 -32.56 44.95 1.31
C ALA A 15 -31.36 45.82 1.73
N MET A 16 -30.16 45.49 1.20
CA MET A 16 -29.00 46.37 0.95
C MET A 16 -28.23 47.12 2.07
N SER A 17 -26.90 46.98 1.95
CA SER A 17 -25.86 48.04 2.05
C SER A 17 -25.40 48.58 3.41
N ALA A 18 -24.18 48.14 3.74
CA ALA A 18 -23.11 48.79 4.51
C ALA A 18 -23.10 50.34 4.66
N ARG A 19 -22.56 50.77 5.81
CA ARG A 19 -21.39 51.67 5.89
C ARG A 19 -20.66 51.56 7.25
N ALA A 20 -19.49 52.18 7.36
CA ALA A 20 -18.59 52.12 8.51
C ALA A 20 -18.07 53.52 8.90
N SER A 21 -17.22 53.59 9.94
CA SER A 21 -16.48 54.78 10.46
C SER A 21 -17.32 55.80 11.25
N ALA A 22 -16.78 56.53 12.25
CA ALA A 22 -15.53 56.43 13.03
C ALA A 22 -15.57 57.46 14.20
N VAL A 23 -14.55 57.49 15.09
CA VAL A 23 -13.95 58.69 15.74
C VAL A 23 -12.67 58.26 16.51
N SER A 24 -11.81 59.19 16.98
CA SER A 24 -10.38 58.91 17.25
C SER A 24 -9.66 59.89 18.23
N ARG A 25 -8.51 59.44 18.79
CA ARG A 25 -7.33 60.16 19.38
C ARG A 25 -7.30 60.67 20.85
N ALA A 26 -6.28 60.17 21.59
CA ALA A 26 -5.29 60.88 22.44
C ALA A 26 -4.11 59.89 22.72
N ILE A 27 -2.80 60.17 22.86
CA ILE A 27 -1.89 61.36 22.85
C ILE A 27 -1.42 61.91 24.22
N ASN A 28 -0.42 61.24 24.84
CA ASN A 28 0.79 61.77 25.56
C ASN A 28 1.57 60.59 26.20
N ARG A 29 2.91 60.49 26.39
CA ARG A 29 4.11 61.37 26.54
C ARG A 29 4.69 61.37 27.97
N SER A 30 5.69 60.53 28.21
CA SER A 30 6.91 60.72 29.04
C SER A 30 7.83 59.51 28.77
N ASP A 31 9.11 59.60 28.38
CA ASP A 31 10.28 60.33 28.90
C ASP A 31 10.78 59.83 30.26
N GLY A 32 12.03 59.31 30.32
CA GLY A 32 12.66 58.85 31.58
C GLY A 32 13.84 57.86 31.48
N THR A 33 14.99 58.31 30.95
CA THR A 33 16.39 58.10 31.44
C THR A 33 16.87 56.80 32.16
N ALA A 34 18.14 56.36 32.11
CA ALA A 34 19.32 56.64 31.26
C ALA A 34 20.55 55.80 31.74
N ARG A 35 21.61 55.70 30.92
CA ARG A 35 22.97 55.12 31.20
C ARG A 35 22.97 53.58 31.36
N GLY A 36 24.05 52.84 31.05
CA GLY A 36 25.36 53.12 30.45
C GLY A 36 26.33 51.93 30.71
N SER A 37 27.42 51.70 29.98
CA SER A 37 28.01 52.41 28.82
C SER A 37 29.20 51.63 28.21
N GLN A 38 29.35 51.66 26.86
CA GLN A 38 30.63 51.57 26.09
C GLN A 38 31.46 50.26 26.23
N ARG A 39 32.39 49.87 25.34
CA ARG A 39 32.90 50.27 23.99
C ARG A 39 33.52 48.98 23.36
N SER A 40 33.99 48.87 22.11
CA SER A 40 34.39 49.78 21.01
C SER A 40 34.11 49.11 19.65
N ASP A 41 33.68 49.82 18.60
CA ASP A 41 34.48 50.32 17.44
C ASP A 41 35.26 49.21 16.69
N THR A 42 35.18 49.01 15.36
CA THR A 42 35.21 49.97 14.21
C THR A 42 34.29 49.53 13.03
N THR A 43 33.59 50.40 12.26
CA THR A 43 34.00 51.33 11.15
C THR A 43 34.37 50.60 9.84
N SER A 44 33.81 50.80 8.62
CA SER A 44 32.78 51.72 8.03
C SER A 44 32.03 50.99 6.87
N LEU A 45 30.78 51.33 6.47
CA LEU A 45 30.34 52.37 5.48
C LEU A 45 31.13 52.38 4.15
N VAL A 46 30.53 52.52 2.95
CA VAL A 46 29.57 53.53 2.42
C VAL A 46 28.61 52.85 1.39
N MET A 47 27.26 52.94 1.48
CA MET A 47 26.30 53.96 0.93
C MET A 47 26.28 54.05 -0.64
N LEU A 48 25.14 53.97 -1.35
CA LEU A 48 24.15 55.04 -1.62
C LEU A 48 22.88 54.43 -2.31
N THR A 49 21.67 54.43 -1.68
CA THR A 49 20.53 55.38 -1.80
C THR A 49 19.57 55.26 -3.01
N THR A 50 18.30 54.90 -2.71
CA THR A 50 17.00 55.45 -3.24
C THR A 50 16.72 55.53 -4.76
N GLU A 51 15.50 55.30 -5.28
CA GLU A 51 14.22 55.91 -4.84
C GLU A 51 12.95 55.04 -5.00
N ARG A 52 11.80 55.63 -4.65
CA ARG A 52 10.47 55.00 -4.52
C ARG A 52 9.63 55.07 -5.80
N ARG A 53 8.66 54.16 -5.95
CA ARG A 53 7.21 54.48 -6.05
C ARG A 53 6.34 53.23 -5.92
N ALA A 54 5.05 53.42 -5.69
CA ALA A 54 4.07 52.36 -5.44
C ALA A 54 2.71 52.70 -6.07
N CYS A 55 1.91 51.68 -6.41
CA CYS A 55 0.56 51.49 -5.81
C CYS A 55 -0.25 50.33 -6.43
N ARG A 56 -0.73 49.45 -5.53
CA ARG A 56 -2.04 48.77 -5.47
C ARG A 56 -2.77 48.33 -6.74
N CYS A 57 -3.13 47.05 -6.74
CA CYS A 57 -4.17 46.44 -7.58
C CYS A 57 -5.57 47.00 -7.28
N THR A 58 -6.47 46.87 -8.27
CA THR A 58 -7.93 46.91 -8.09
C THR A 58 -8.55 45.73 -8.83
N ALA A 59 -9.51 45.05 -8.21
CA ALA A 59 -10.25 43.96 -8.86
C ALA A 59 -11.36 44.51 -9.76
N PHE A 60 -11.72 43.76 -10.81
CA PHE A 60 -12.97 43.94 -11.52
C PHE A 60 -13.61 42.59 -11.82
N ASN A 61 -14.91 42.49 -11.55
CA ASN A 61 -15.70 41.29 -11.79
C ASN A 61 -16.95 41.70 -12.58
N ARG A 62 -17.16 41.12 -13.78
CA ARG A 62 -18.39 41.31 -14.56
C ARG A 62 -18.61 40.15 -15.54
N VAL A 63 -19.71 39.43 -15.32
CA VAL A 63 -20.34 38.57 -16.32
C VAL A 63 -21.53 39.34 -16.91
N SER A 64 -21.66 39.36 -18.23
CA SER A 64 -22.92 39.72 -18.90
C SER A 64 -22.94 39.12 -20.30
N THR A 65 -23.86 38.18 -20.53
CA THR A 65 -24.12 37.53 -21.82
C THR A 65 -25.09 38.35 -22.68
N LEU A 66 -24.89 38.33 -24.01
CA LEU A 66 -25.89 38.55 -25.08
C LEU A 66 -25.18 38.54 -26.46
N SER A 67 -25.85 38.32 -27.59
CA SER A 67 -26.32 37.02 -28.14
C SER A 67 -26.65 37.19 -29.64
N ARG A 68 -26.54 36.11 -30.44
CA ARG A 68 -27.09 35.88 -31.82
C ARG A 68 -26.43 36.52 -33.07
N THR A 69 -26.18 35.60 -34.03
CA THR A 69 -26.35 35.69 -35.51
C THR A 69 -25.44 36.61 -36.37
N ALA A 70 -25.00 36.21 -37.58
CA ALA A 70 -24.99 34.90 -38.27
C ALA A 70 -24.10 34.89 -39.55
N VAL A 71 -23.84 33.69 -40.12
CA VAL A 71 -23.26 33.39 -41.46
C VAL A 71 -21.78 33.83 -41.62
N ALA A 72 -20.81 33.05 -42.13
CA ALA A 72 -20.86 32.17 -43.31
C ALA A 72 -19.66 31.19 -43.46
N ARG A 73 -19.79 30.27 -44.44
CA ARG A 73 -18.76 29.55 -45.24
C ARG A 73 -18.07 28.27 -44.70
N HIS A 74 -18.39 27.18 -45.41
CA HIS A 74 -17.51 26.12 -45.95
C HIS A 74 -16.85 25.06 -45.05
N ALA A 75 -17.57 23.94 -44.93
CA ALA A 75 -17.20 22.62 -45.47
C ALA A 75 -15.85 21.97 -45.12
N ARG A 76 -15.96 20.77 -44.53
CA ARG A 76 -14.89 19.79 -44.27
C ARG A 76 -14.19 19.32 -45.56
N MET A 77 -12.93 18.90 -45.42
CA MET A 77 -12.41 17.75 -46.16
C MET A 77 -11.65 16.78 -45.25
N ALA A 78 -11.67 15.51 -45.63
CA ALA A 78 -10.91 14.42 -45.03
C ALA A 78 -10.56 13.41 -46.13
N ARG A 79 -9.57 12.54 -45.86
CA ARG A 79 -8.96 11.54 -46.77
C ARG A 79 -7.97 12.15 -47.78
N GLN A 80 -6.72 11.69 -47.69
CA GLN A 80 -5.77 11.65 -48.81
C GLN A 80 -5.45 10.18 -49.10
N SER A 81 -5.38 9.80 -50.38
CA SER A 81 -4.70 8.59 -50.83
C SER A 81 -4.40 8.67 -52.34
N LYS A 82 -3.14 8.38 -52.72
CA LYS A 82 -2.61 8.37 -54.11
C LYS A 82 -2.68 9.75 -54.81
N ARG A 83 -1.65 10.24 -55.53
CA ARG A 83 -0.55 9.62 -56.29
C ARG A 83 0.64 10.60 -56.37
N GLN A 84 1.81 10.11 -56.78
CA GLN A 84 2.77 10.87 -57.58
C GLN A 84 3.22 10.00 -58.77
N GLU A 85 3.57 10.67 -59.86
CA GLU A 85 4.33 10.20 -61.03
C GLU A 85 5.77 10.77 -60.88
N THR A 86 6.80 10.51 -61.68
CA THR A 86 6.90 9.88 -63.01
C THR A 86 8.02 8.80 -63.03
N ASP A 87 8.71 8.59 -64.15
CA ASP A 87 8.55 7.44 -65.05
C ASP A 87 9.89 7.19 -65.79
N MET A 88 10.09 6.01 -66.40
CA MET A 88 11.23 5.76 -67.30
C MET A 88 10.92 4.74 -68.43
N GLU A 89 10.95 5.27 -69.66
CA GLU A 89 11.37 4.69 -70.95
C GLU A 89 11.15 3.19 -71.31
N THR A 90 10.35 2.98 -72.37
CA THR A 90 10.53 1.99 -73.47
C THR A 90 10.54 0.48 -73.12
N ASN A 91 9.95 -0.46 -73.89
CA ASN A 91 9.86 -0.57 -75.35
C ASN A 91 8.85 -1.69 -75.73
N GLY A 92 8.46 -1.81 -77.01
CA GLY A 92 8.04 -3.11 -77.59
C GLY A 92 6.55 -3.34 -77.92
N ASN A 93 6.29 -3.45 -79.24
CA ASN A 93 5.06 -3.89 -79.92
C ASN A 93 4.34 -5.09 -79.24
N ALA A 94 3.02 -5.12 -79.05
CA ALA A 94 1.91 -4.98 -80.00
C ALA A 94 1.62 -6.22 -80.87
N ALA A 95 0.47 -6.86 -80.64
CA ALA A 95 -0.26 -7.73 -81.57
C ALA A 95 -1.76 -7.73 -81.19
N CYS A 96 -2.67 -7.87 -82.17
CA CYS A 96 -4.12 -7.81 -81.94
C CYS A 96 -4.84 -8.93 -82.70
N ALA A 97 -5.78 -9.61 -82.04
CA ALA A 97 -6.68 -10.58 -82.66
C ALA A 97 -8.08 -10.52 -82.01
N ARG A 98 -9.13 -10.76 -82.81
CA ARG A 98 -10.54 -10.79 -82.41
C ARG A 98 -11.17 -12.13 -82.82
N ARG A 99 -12.39 -12.38 -82.32
CA ARG A 99 -13.32 -13.50 -82.66
C ARG A 99 -12.91 -14.84 -82.04
N THR A 100 -13.82 -15.76 -81.68
CA THR A 100 -15.30 -15.75 -81.61
C THR A 100 -15.68 -16.62 -80.38
N GLY A 101 -16.80 -16.41 -79.67
CA GLY A 101 -18.16 -16.54 -80.18
C GLY A 101 -18.70 -17.95 -79.89
N GLY A 102 -19.26 -18.15 -78.68
CA GLY A 102 -19.85 -19.41 -78.23
C GLY A 102 -20.61 -19.17 -76.92
N ARG A 103 -21.87 -19.62 -76.83
CA ARG A 103 -22.81 -19.25 -75.76
C ARG A 103 -23.56 -20.48 -75.28
N GLU A 104 -23.14 -21.04 -74.15
CA GLU A 104 -23.92 -22.05 -73.41
C GLU A 104 -24.19 -21.60 -71.97
N THR A 105 -25.40 -21.89 -71.50
CA THR A 105 -25.93 -21.48 -70.20
C THR A 105 -26.06 -22.68 -69.28
N GLY A 106 -25.22 -22.77 -68.25
CA GLY A 106 -25.22 -23.90 -67.29
C GLY A 106 -25.02 -23.46 -65.84
N SER A 107 -26.08 -23.59 -65.03
CA SER A 107 -26.16 -23.53 -63.56
C SER A 107 -24.89 -23.11 -62.79
N GLY A 108 -24.71 -21.80 -62.58
CA GLY A 108 -23.71 -21.28 -61.63
C GLY A 108 -24.00 -21.67 -60.16
N THR A 109 -25.25 -21.99 -59.84
CA THR A 109 -25.76 -22.33 -58.51
C THR A 109 -25.23 -23.66 -57.96
N GLU A 110 -25.17 -24.72 -58.77
CA GLU A 110 -24.73 -26.05 -58.30
C GLU A 110 -23.24 -26.07 -57.91
N ARG A 111 -22.40 -25.34 -58.63
CA ARG A 111 -20.95 -25.25 -58.36
C ARG A 111 -20.65 -24.51 -57.06
N LEU A 112 -21.54 -23.60 -56.65
CA LEU A 112 -21.45 -22.90 -55.37
C LEU A 112 -21.88 -23.80 -54.21
N LEU A 113 -23.01 -24.50 -54.35
CA LEU A 113 -23.52 -25.45 -53.34
C LEU A 113 -22.54 -26.61 -53.08
N ARG A 114 -21.95 -27.21 -54.13
CA ARG A 114 -20.91 -28.24 -53.96
C ARG A 114 -19.65 -27.74 -53.24
N ARG A 115 -19.31 -26.45 -53.35
CA ARG A 115 -18.18 -25.85 -52.61
C ARG A 115 -18.50 -25.59 -51.14
N LEU A 116 -19.72 -25.15 -50.81
CA LEU A 116 -20.14 -25.04 -49.39
C LEU A 116 -20.23 -26.42 -48.72
N ALA A 117 -20.77 -27.43 -49.40
CA ALA A 117 -20.89 -28.78 -48.84
C ALA A 117 -19.53 -29.37 -48.42
N ILE A 118 -18.48 -29.16 -49.23
CA ILE A 118 -17.12 -29.61 -48.90
C ILE A 118 -16.55 -28.81 -47.72
N ALA A 119 -16.74 -27.48 -47.70
CA ALA A 119 -16.27 -26.65 -46.57
C ALA A 119 -16.90 -27.04 -45.23
N ILE A 120 -18.21 -27.36 -45.22
CA ILE A 120 -18.94 -27.80 -44.03
C ILE A 120 -18.51 -29.22 -43.61
N GLY A 121 -18.26 -30.12 -44.57
CA GLY A 121 -17.76 -31.47 -44.28
C GLY A 121 -16.39 -31.48 -43.58
N TRP A 122 -15.47 -30.59 -43.99
CA TRP A 122 -14.17 -30.46 -43.33
C TRP A 122 -14.27 -29.82 -41.93
N LEU A 123 -15.22 -28.91 -41.70
CA LEU A 123 -15.50 -28.38 -40.37
C LEU A 123 -16.02 -29.44 -39.40
N PHE A 124 -16.86 -30.38 -39.85
CA PHE A 124 -17.32 -31.49 -39.01
C PHE A 124 -16.26 -32.57 -38.77
N ALA A 125 -15.42 -32.87 -39.78
CA ALA A 125 -14.35 -33.88 -39.65
C ALA A 125 -13.30 -33.50 -38.59
N VAL A 126 -13.00 -32.20 -38.42
CA VAL A 126 -12.02 -31.72 -37.43
C VAL A 126 -12.59 -31.73 -35.99
N MET A 127 -13.91 -31.64 -35.81
CA MET A 127 -14.53 -31.63 -34.46
C MET A 127 -14.70 -33.01 -33.82
N LEU A 128 -14.44 -34.10 -34.53
CA LEU A 128 -14.65 -35.49 -34.05
C LEU A 128 -13.34 -36.26 -33.81
N GLY A 129 -12.17 -35.62 -33.98
CA GLY A 129 -10.85 -36.26 -33.88
C GLY A 129 -9.97 -35.82 -32.71
N TRP A 130 -10.34 -34.76 -31.98
CA TRP A 130 -9.66 -34.41 -30.72
C TRP A 130 -10.33 -35.14 -29.57
N PRO A 131 -9.57 -35.78 -28.66
CA PRO A 131 -10.14 -36.18 -27.40
C PRO A 131 -10.60 -34.90 -26.69
N LEU A 132 -11.89 -34.84 -26.36
CA LEU A 132 -12.34 -34.04 -25.23
C LEU A 132 -11.73 -34.67 -23.97
N ALA A 133 -10.46 -34.35 -23.75
CA ALA A 133 -9.91 -34.27 -22.41
C ALA A 133 -10.72 -33.19 -21.70
N ALA A 134 -11.88 -33.57 -21.19
CA ALA A 134 -12.61 -32.80 -20.23
C ALA A 134 -11.60 -32.48 -19.13
N SER A 135 -11.23 -31.21 -19.00
CA SER A 135 -10.34 -30.75 -17.94
C SER A 135 -10.94 -31.22 -16.63
N ALA A 136 -10.36 -32.27 -16.04
CA ALA A 136 -10.87 -32.88 -14.84
C ALA A 136 -10.76 -31.81 -13.75
N ALA A 137 -11.90 -31.14 -13.47
CA ALA A 137 -11.99 -30.05 -12.54
C ALA A 137 -11.42 -30.55 -11.22
N SER A 138 -10.21 -30.09 -10.91
CA SER A 138 -9.31 -30.82 -10.01
C SER A 138 -9.89 -30.71 -8.62
N ALA A 139 -10.58 -31.78 -8.19
CA ALA A 139 -11.59 -31.72 -7.14
C ALA A 139 -11.08 -30.94 -5.94
N ALA A 140 -11.71 -29.80 -5.66
CA ALA A 140 -11.17 -28.85 -4.70
C ALA A 140 -11.08 -29.47 -3.31
N SER A 141 -10.06 -29.07 -2.55
CA SER A 141 -9.97 -29.45 -1.13
C SER A 141 -11.14 -28.85 -0.34
N SER A 142 -11.29 -29.27 0.92
CA SER A 142 -12.22 -28.64 1.86
C SER A 142 -11.99 -27.13 2.05
N GLY A 143 -10.79 -26.63 1.76
CA GLY A 143 -10.43 -25.21 1.75
C GLY A 143 -10.52 -24.54 0.37
N GLY A 144 -11.11 -25.17 -0.65
CA GLY A 144 -11.25 -24.61 -2.00
C GLY A 144 -9.98 -24.61 -2.86
N LEU A 145 -8.87 -25.16 -2.35
CA LEU A 145 -7.60 -25.24 -3.07
C LEU A 145 -7.65 -26.29 -4.18
N ALA A 146 -6.85 -26.14 -5.23
CA ALA A 146 -6.70 -27.19 -6.23
C ALA A 146 -6.00 -28.42 -5.62
N ASN A 147 -6.57 -29.60 -5.86
CA ASN A 147 -5.92 -30.86 -5.52
C ASN A 147 -4.77 -31.12 -6.52
N LEU A 148 -3.56 -30.73 -6.11
CA LEU A 148 -2.33 -30.90 -6.89
C LEU A 148 -1.58 -32.14 -6.37
N PRO A 149 -1.21 -33.09 -7.25
CA PRO A 149 -0.49 -34.28 -6.82
C PRO A 149 0.88 -33.90 -6.26
N ALA A 150 1.29 -34.57 -5.19
CA ALA A 150 2.62 -34.45 -4.63
C ALA A 150 3.69 -34.88 -5.65
N VAL A 151 4.80 -34.14 -5.67
CA VAL A 151 5.96 -34.40 -6.54
C VAL A 151 7.18 -34.61 -5.65
N MET A 152 7.96 -35.65 -5.96
CA MET A 152 9.22 -35.94 -5.30
C MET A 152 10.38 -35.23 -6.01
N PRO A 153 11.49 -34.92 -5.33
CA PRO A 153 12.70 -34.42 -5.98
C PRO A 153 13.23 -35.39 -7.06
N ALA A 154 13.70 -34.82 -8.17
CA ALA A 154 14.37 -35.52 -9.26
C ALA A 154 15.91 -35.60 -9.08
N MET A 155 16.46 -34.90 -8.08
CA MET A 155 17.87 -34.88 -7.72
C MET A 155 18.05 -34.80 -6.20
N SER A 156 19.25 -35.08 -5.69
CA SER A 156 19.56 -34.90 -4.27
C SER A 156 19.69 -33.41 -3.91
N CYS A 157 19.42 -33.08 -2.64
CA CYS A 157 19.58 -31.72 -2.12
C CYS A 157 21.01 -31.18 -2.34
N GLN A 158 22.01 -32.01 -2.05
CA GLN A 158 23.43 -31.65 -2.17
C GLN A 158 23.84 -31.31 -3.61
N ALA A 159 23.16 -31.87 -4.61
CA ALA A 159 23.43 -31.57 -6.02
C ALA A 159 22.96 -30.15 -6.44
N ILE A 160 22.12 -29.47 -5.62
CA ILE A 160 21.74 -28.07 -5.85
C ILE A 160 22.99 -27.16 -5.78
N ALA A 161 23.95 -27.47 -4.92
CA ALA A 161 25.20 -26.72 -4.76
C ALA A 161 26.15 -26.77 -5.98
N SER A 162 25.77 -27.46 -7.05
CA SER A 162 26.50 -27.49 -8.33
C SER A 162 25.64 -27.13 -9.54
N LEU A 163 24.48 -26.48 -9.32
CA LEU A 163 23.62 -25.99 -10.39
C LEU A 163 24.17 -24.72 -11.04
N ASP A 164 24.22 -24.72 -12.38
CA ASP A 164 24.40 -23.49 -13.13
C ASP A 164 23.11 -22.66 -13.14
N LEU A 165 23.22 -21.45 -12.62
CA LEU A 165 22.19 -20.41 -12.53
C LEU A 165 22.62 -19.12 -13.27
N SER A 166 23.65 -19.20 -14.12
CA SER A 166 24.10 -18.10 -14.96
C SER A 166 22.97 -17.56 -15.84
N GLY A 167 22.71 -16.25 -15.77
CA GLY A 167 21.65 -15.60 -16.53
C GLY A 167 20.22 -15.90 -16.05
N VAL A 168 20.04 -16.43 -14.83
CA VAL A 168 18.73 -16.51 -14.16
C VAL A 168 18.27 -15.13 -13.68
N THR A 169 19.19 -14.26 -13.26
CA THR A 169 18.95 -12.87 -12.82
C THR A 169 19.86 -11.89 -13.59
N ASP A 170 19.84 -10.61 -13.20
CA ASP A 170 20.75 -9.57 -13.72
C ASP A 170 22.18 -9.62 -13.14
N GLY A 171 22.49 -10.61 -12.29
CA GLY A 171 23.79 -10.76 -11.64
C GLY A 171 24.24 -12.21 -11.44
N PRO A 172 25.43 -12.42 -10.83
CA PRO A 172 25.88 -13.75 -10.42
C PRO A 172 25.00 -14.30 -9.29
N VAL A 173 24.77 -15.62 -9.28
CA VAL A 173 24.08 -16.34 -8.20
C VAL A 173 25.01 -17.41 -7.67
N THR A 174 25.22 -17.47 -6.36
CA THR A 174 26.15 -18.44 -5.73
C THR A 174 25.41 -19.22 -4.65
N ILE A 175 25.35 -20.56 -4.76
CA ILE A 175 24.85 -21.41 -3.68
C ILE A 175 25.96 -21.59 -2.64
N THR A 176 25.70 -21.21 -1.39
CA THR A 176 26.63 -21.33 -0.27
C THR A 176 26.37 -22.57 0.57
N SER A 177 25.11 -23.04 0.64
CA SER A 177 24.74 -24.32 1.26
C SER A 177 23.54 -24.96 0.57
N ALA A 178 23.50 -26.30 0.57
CA ALA A 178 22.31 -27.09 0.24
C ALA A 178 22.29 -28.34 1.12
N THR A 179 21.45 -28.35 2.16
CA THR A 179 21.46 -29.37 3.22
C THR A 179 20.06 -29.91 3.50
N VAL A 180 19.95 -31.19 3.90
CA VAL A 180 18.65 -31.77 4.30
C VAL A 180 18.43 -31.55 5.78
N LEU A 181 17.37 -30.83 6.13
CA LEU A 181 16.87 -30.64 7.49
C LEU A 181 15.71 -31.59 7.76
N SER A 182 15.60 -32.08 8.99
CA SER A 182 14.55 -33.02 9.39
C SER A 182 13.26 -32.30 9.77
N ALA A 183 12.13 -33.01 9.71
CA ALA A 183 10.96 -32.58 10.45
C ALA A 183 11.30 -32.46 11.94
N GLY A 184 10.81 -31.41 12.61
CA GLY A 184 11.17 -31.05 13.98
C GLY A 184 12.48 -30.26 14.11
N THR A 185 13.24 -30.01 13.04
CA THR A 185 14.35 -29.04 13.06
C THR A 185 13.78 -27.62 13.20
N VAL A 186 14.40 -26.81 14.07
CA VAL A 186 14.07 -25.38 14.23
C VAL A 186 14.96 -24.55 13.30
N VAL A 187 14.35 -23.64 12.53
CA VAL A 187 15.01 -22.70 11.64
C VAL A 187 14.46 -21.31 11.92
N GLY A 188 15.33 -20.40 12.41
CA GLY A 188 14.88 -19.14 13.00
C GLY A 188 13.92 -19.40 14.16
N ASN A 189 12.69 -18.87 14.07
CA ASN A 189 11.62 -19.11 15.04
C ASN A 189 10.67 -20.26 14.66
N ASN A 190 10.85 -20.88 13.48
CA ASN A 190 9.91 -21.85 12.92
C ASN A 190 10.38 -23.29 13.14
N THR A 191 9.46 -24.21 13.47
CA THR A 191 9.73 -25.64 13.53
C THR A 191 9.23 -26.30 12.24
N LEU A 192 10.11 -27.00 11.51
CA LEU A 192 9.77 -27.61 10.23
C LEU A 192 8.79 -28.79 10.40
N ALA A 193 7.59 -28.68 9.82
CA ALA A 193 6.58 -29.75 9.84
C ALA A 193 6.96 -30.98 8.97
N ALA A 194 7.83 -30.79 7.99
CA ALA A 194 8.27 -31.81 7.02
C ALA A 194 9.79 -31.69 6.76
N PRO A 195 10.46 -32.77 6.28
CA PRO A 195 11.88 -32.70 5.96
C PRO A 195 12.14 -31.85 4.70
N MET A 196 12.94 -30.79 4.86
CA MET A 196 13.25 -29.80 3.82
C MET A 196 14.67 -29.98 3.28
N CYS A 197 14.89 -29.64 2.02
CA CYS A 197 16.19 -29.25 1.52
C CYS A 197 16.31 -27.73 1.69
N ASP A 198 17.15 -27.32 2.64
CA ASP A 198 17.49 -25.94 2.94
C ASP A 198 18.65 -25.50 2.04
N VAL A 199 18.36 -24.53 1.16
CA VAL A 199 19.31 -23.97 0.19
C VAL A 199 19.54 -22.51 0.53
N LYS A 200 20.81 -22.10 0.67
CA LYS A 200 21.18 -20.70 0.91
C LYS A 200 22.21 -20.24 -0.10
N GLY A 201 22.25 -18.94 -0.34
CA GLY A 201 23.16 -18.36 -1.32
C GLY A 201 23.16 -16.84 -1.36
N THR A 202 23.89 -16.30 -2.32
CA THR A 202 23.96 -14.85 -2.62
C THR A 202 23.50 -14.55 -4.03
N ILE A 203 22.91 -13.36 -4.22
CA ILE A 203 22.43 -12.85 -5.50
C ILE A 203 23.05 -11.47 -5.77
N GLY A 204 23.74 -11.34 -6.90
CA GLY A 204 24.32 -10.09 -7.37
C GLY A 204 23.34 -9.19 -8.15
N PRO A 205 23.80 -8.08 -8.74
CA PRO A 205 25.13 -7.45 -8.59
C PRO A 205 25.40 -6.85 -7.19
N GLY A 206 24.43 -6.88 -6.28
CA GLY A 206 24.63 -6.73 -4.83
C GLY A 206 25.30 -7.95 -4.19
N ALA A 207 24.90 -8.29 -2.97
CA ALA A 207 25.31 -9.50 -2.26
C ALA A 207 24.16 -10.12 -1.47
N SER A 208 22.92 -9.89 -1.90
CA SER A 208 21.67 -10.23 -1.21
C SER A 208 21.65 -11.71 -0.84
N LEU A 209 21.50 -12.00 0.44
CA LEU A 209 21.31 -13.37 0.91
C LEU A 209 19.92 -13.86 0.53
N PHE A 210 19.81 -15.14 0.22
CA PHE A 210 18.52 -15.82 0.12
C PHE A 210 18.54 -17.16 0.84
N GLU A 211 17.36 -17.60 1.28
CA GLU A 211 17.08 -18.93 1.81
C GLU A 211 15.88 -19.49 1.05
N LEU A 212 15.95 -20.78 0.69
CA LEU A 212 14.95 -21.49 -0.07
C LEU A 212 14.78 -22.90 0.53
N GLN A 213 13.63 -23.13 1.17
CA GLN A 213 13.25 -24.38 1.80
C GLN A 213 12.36 -25.21 0.85
N LEU A 214 12.84 -26.37 0.44
CA LEU A 214 12.21 -27.22 -0.58
C LEU A 214 11.76 -28.56 0.05
N PRO A 215 10.46 -28.88 0.14
CA PRO A 215 10.00 -30.16 0.68
C PRO A 215 10.63 -31.35 -0.05
N THR A 216 11.39 -32.18 0.68
CA THR A 216 12.03 -33.39 0.12
C THR A 216 11.02 -34.51 -0.13
N GLN A 217 9.81 -34.37 0.43
CA GLN A 217 8.67 -35.26 0.27
C GLN A 217 7.42 -34.38 0.14
N GLY A 218 6.41 -34.84 -0.61
CA GLY A 218 5.08 -34.24 -0.54
C GLY A 218 4.88 -32.87 -1.20
N TRP A 219 5.83 -32.33 -1.97
CA TRP A 219 5.70 -30.99 -2.55
C TRP A 219 4.48 -30.88 -3.49
N THR A 220 3.53 -30.00 -3.16
CA THR A 220 2.24 -29.85 -3.86
C THR A 220 2.30 -28.88 -5.05
N GLN A 221 3.46 -28.75 -5.70
CA GLN A 221 3.68 -27.88 -6.88
C GLN A 221 3.45 -26.36 -6.62
N ARG A 222 3.48 -25.93 -5.35
CA ARG A 222 3.32 -24.52 -4.94
C ARG A 222 4.65 -23.90 -4.49
N TYR A 223 4.77 -22.60 -4.70
CA TYR A 223 5.88 -21.79 -4.22
C TYR A 223 5.34 -20.56 -3.48
N LEU A 224 5.98 -20.17 -2.38
CA LEU A 224 5.70 -18.98 -1.59
C LEU A 224 7.02 -18.21 -1.36
N GLN A 225 7.05 -16.92 -1.66
CA GLN A 225 8.07 -16.02 -1.13
C GLN A 225 7.49 -15.25 0.06
N THR A 226 8.32 -14.97 1.05
CA THR A 226 7.91 -14.33 2.30
C THR A 226 8.74 -13.07 2.53
N GLY A 227 8.07 -11.93 2.59
CA GLY A 227 8.69 -10.63 2.78
C GLY A 227 9.18 -10.37 4.21
N CYS A 228 9.88 -9.26 4.40
CA CYS A 228 10.52 -8.89 5.67
C CYS A 228 9.82 -7.70 6.36
N GLY A 229 10.53 -6.89 7.15
CA GLY A 229 9.90 -5.86 7.98
C GLY A 229 10.88 -4.88 8.63
N GLY A 230 10.39 -3.70 9.00
CA GLY A 230 11.24 -2.56 9.35
C GLY A 230 12.01 -2.09 8.11
N LEU A 231 13.32 -1.96 8.22
CA LEU A 231 14.24 -1.82 7.07
C LEU A 231 14.85 -3.16 6.63
N CYS A 232 14.23 -4.30 6.97
CA CYS A 232 14.69 -5.66 6.63
C CYS A 232 16.07 -6.01 7.20
N GLY A 233 17.05 -6.38 6.37
CA GLY A 233 18.42 -6.66 6.78
C GLY A 233 18.60 -7.90 7.64
N ASN A 234 17.71 -8.89 7.48
CA ASN A 234 17.72 -10.18 8.18
C ASN A 234 17.01 -11.24 7.32
N LEU A 235 17.45 -12.50 7.41
CA LEU A 235 16.95 -13.61 6.59
C LEU A 235 16.05 -14.52 7.43
N SER A 236 14.76 -14.58 7.11
CA SER A 236 13.76 -15.34 7.88
C SER A 236 12.61 -15.84 7.00
N VAL A 237 12.64 -17.12 6.62
CA VAL A 237 11.52 -17.76 5.88
C VAL A 237 10.35 -18.00 6.83
N ASN A 238 9.30 -17.19 6.74
CA ASN A 238 8.16 -17.23 7.65
C ASN A 238 6.85 -16.74 7.01
N ALA A 239 5.74 -17.45 7.20
CA ALA A 239 4.43 -17.11 6.64
C ALA A 239 3.40 -16.91 7.77
N PRO A 240 3.42 -15.76 8.47
CA PRO A 240 2.68 -15.58 9.72
C PRO A 240 1.16 -15.49 9.50
N MET A 241 0.70 -15.09 8.31
CA MET A 241 -0.73 -14.91 7.98
C MET A 241 -1.36 -16.16 7.35
N ALA A 242 -0.70 -17.31 7.53
CA ALA A 242 -1.05 -18.61 6.98
C ALA A 242 -1.40 -19.62 8.09
N SER A 243 -1.95 -19.15 9.22
CA SER A 243 -2.03 -19.93 10.48
C SER A 243 -2.77 -21.27 10.39
N THR A 244 -3.73 -21.40 9.46
CA THR A 244 -4.46 -22.65 9.15
C THR A 244 -4.21 -23.17 7.73
N CYS A 245 -3.22 -22.61 7.04
CA CYS A 245 -3.00 -22.84 5.61
C CYS A 245 -2.31 -24.20 5.40
N VAL A 246 -3.12 -25.23 5.15
CA VAL A 246 -2.69 -26.63 5.07
C VAL A 246 -1.41 -26.86 4.23
N PRO A 247 -1.20 -26.20 3.07
CA PRO A 247 0.08 -26.32 2.34
C PRO A 247 1.30 -25.91 3.15
N VAL A 248 1.21 -24.81 3.91
CA VAL A 248 2.25 -24.27 4.81
C VAL A 248 2.37 -25.13 6.08
N THR A 249 1.27 -25.35 6.80
CA THR A 249 1.30 -26.04 8.10
C THR A 249 1.78 -27.48 8.00
N ASN A 250 1.59 -28.13 6.84
CA ASN A 250 2.07 -29.49 6.59
C ASN A 250 3.47 -29.52 5.94
N GLY A 251 4.10 -28.37 5.66
CA GLY A 251 5.41 -28.29 5.01
C GLY A 251 5.42 -28.84 3.58
N THR A 252 4.36 -28.62 2.80
CA THR A 252 4.18 -29.17 1.44
C THR A 252 4.29 -28.13 0.32
N ILE A 253 4.74 -26.92 0.67
CA ILE A 253 5.00 -25.79 -0.21
C ILE A 253 6.50 -25.46 -0.18
N ALA A 254 7.07 -25.05 -1.31
CA ALA A 254 8.44 -24.51 -1.32
C ALA A 254 8.39 -23.05 -0.83
N MET A 255 9.24 -22.66 0.12
CA MET A 255 9.23 -21.32 0.71
C MET A 255 10.58 -20.62 0.54
N ALA A 256 10.60 -19.32 0.27
CA ALA A 256 11.83 -18.53 0.18
C ALA A 256 11.74 -17.16 0.85
N ALA A 257 12.88 -16.59 1.23
CA ALA A 257 13.03 -15.21 1.70
C ALA A 257 14.40 -14.65 1.28
N THR A 258 14.57 -13.33 1.36
CA THR A 258 15.86 -12.62 1.21
C THR A 258 16.10 -11.65 2.37
N ASP A 259 17.33 -11.18 2.51
CA ASP A 259 17.74 -10.15 3.46
C ASP A 259 17.47 -8.71 2.98
N MET A 260 17.03 -8.56 1.71
CA MET A 260 16.92 -7.29 1.00
C MET A 260 18.26 -6.57 0.75
N GLY A 261 19.30 -7.33 0.47
CA GLY A 261 20.59 -6.85 -0.05
C GLY A 261 21.60 -6.36 0.98
N HIS A 262 21.34 -6.61 2.27
CA HIS A 262 22.16 -6.10 3.36
C HIS A 262 21.92 -6.85 4.68
N GLU A 263 22.78 -6.57 5.67
CA GLU A 263 22.58 -6.96 7.07
C GLU A 263 22.56 -5.71 7.97
N GLY A 264 22.05 -5.84 9.19
CA GLY A 264 22.02 -4.76 10.20
C GLY A 264 20.70 -3.96 10.25
N GLY A 265 19.76 -4.23 9.34
CA GLY A 265 18.38 -3.77 9.37
C GLY A 265 18.19 -2.28 9.68
N ASN A 266 17.57 -1.98 10.82
CA ASN A 266 17.12 -0.63 11.18
C ASN A 266 18.25 0.39 11.49
N ASP A 267 19.54 0.09 11.34
CA ASP A 267 20.58 1.14 11.41
C ASP A 267 20.59 2.05 10.16
N GLY A 268 20.23 1.50 8.99
CA GLY A 268 20.14 2.24 7.73
C GLY A 268 21.48 2.59 7.06
N ALA A 269 22.63 2.49 7.74
CA ALA A 269 23.93 2.87 7.14
C ALA A 269 24.36 1.95 5.98
N TRP A 270 23.78 0.76 5.87
CA TRP A 270 23.88 -0.11 4.68
C TRP A 270 23.45 0.62 3.39
N ALA A 271 22.54 1.59 3.49
CA ALA A 271 22.00 2.35 2.37
C ALA A 271 23.01 3.38 1.80
N LEU A 272 24.25 3.38 2.32
CA LEU A 272 25.42 4.00 1.67
C LEU A 272 25.91 3.21 0.46
N ASP A 273 25.61 1.91 0.33
CA ASP A 273 25.82 1.17 -0.91
C ASP A 273 24.59 1.32 -1.84
N PRO A 274 24.75 1.86 -3.07
CA PRO A 274 23.64 2.02 -4.01
C PRO A 274 23.05 0.67 -4.47
N ARG A 275 23.76 -0.45 -4.31
CA ARG A 275 23.25 -1.80 -4.62
C ARG A 275 22.29 -2.26 -3.54
N ALA A 276 22.66 -2.14 -2.27
CA ALA A 276 21.78 -2.44 -1.15
C ALA A 276 20.51 -1.57 -1.17
N LYS A 277 20.63 -0.28 -1.54
CA LYS A 277 19.46 0.58 -1.83
C LYS A 277 18.56 0.04 -2.94
N LEU A 278 19.13 -0.47 -4.03
CA LEU A 278 18.38 -1.00 -5.18
C LEU A 278 17.74 -2.36 -4.86
N ASP A 279 18.43 -3.21 -4.09
CA ASP A 279 17.92 -4.46 -3.53
C ASP A 279 16.70 -4.19 -2.63
N PHE A 280 16.87 -3.38 -1.58
CA PHE A 280 15.80 -3.00 -0.66
C PHE A 280 14.63 -2.27 -1.34
N ALA A 281 14.90 -1.43 -2.34
CA ALA A 281 13.85 -0.75 -3.07
C ALA A 281 12.89 -1.75 -3.75
N TYR A 282 13.42 -2.65 -4.57
CA TYR A 282 12.62 -3.60 -5.35
C TYR A 282 13.39 -4.77 -5.99
N ARG A 283 14.74 -4.81 -6.03
CA ARG A 283 15.45 -5.84 -6.82
C ARG A 283 15.52 -7.21 -6.15
N ALA A 284 15.65 -7.26 -4.82
CA ALA A 284 16.01 -8.51 -4.14
C ALA A 284 14.88 -9.55 -4.14
N GLU A 285 13.62 -9.13 -3.92
CA GLU A 285 12.45 -10.03 -4.01
C GLU A 285 12.32 -10.64 -5.42
N HIS A 286 12.22 -9.81 -6.46
CA HIS A 286 12.23 -10.23 -7.87
C HIS A 286 13.36 -11.22 -8.21
N ALA A 287 14.60 -10.90 -7.84
CA ALA A 287 15.75 -11.74 -8.16
C ALA A 287 15.72 -13.07 -7.37
N THR A 288 15.19 -13.06 -6.14
CA THR A 288 14.97 -14.27 -5.33
C THR A 288 13.85 -15.13 -5.92
N ALA A 289 12.79 -14.52 -6.45
CA ALA A 289 11.71 -15.22 -7.15
C ALA A 289 12.20 -15.94 -8.42
N GLN A 290 13.07 -15.29 -9.19
CA GLN A 290 13.76 -15.89 -10.35
C GLN A 290 14.63 -17.08 -9.94
N VAL A 291 15.49 -16.92 -8.92
CA VAL A 291 16.38 -17.98 -8.42
C VAL A 291 15.60 -19.16 -7.85
N ALA A 292 14.59 -18.90 -7.03
CA ALA A 292 13.73 -19.92 -6.43
C ALA A 292 13.02 -20.76 -7.51
N LYS A 293 12.39 -20.12 -8.50
CA LYS A 293 11.75 -20.83 -9.62
C LYS A 293 12.75 -21.66 -10.42
N ALA A 294 13.93 -21.10 -10.70
CA ALA A 294 14.99 -21.78 -11.44
C ALA A 294 15.51 -23.03 -10.71
N ILE A 295 15.65 -22.96 -9.38
CA ILE A 295 16.04 -24.10 -8.53
C ILE A 295 14.90 -25.11 -8.41
N ILE A 296 13.66 -24.68 -8.11
CA ILE A 296 12.46 -25.54 -8.05
C ILE A 296 12.30 -26.36 -9.34
N GLN A 297 12.40 -25.71 -10.51
CA GLN A 297 12.30 -26.37 -11.80
C GLN A 297 13.35 -27.48 -12.00
N ARG A 298 14.58 -27.26 -11.51
CA ARG A 298 15.67 -28.24 -11.58
C ARG A 298 15.47 -29.36 -10.54
N PHE A 299 15.20 -28.99 -9.29
CA PHE A 299 15.10 -29.91 -8.15
C PHE A 299 13.94 -30.91 -8.28
N TYR A 300 12.79 -30.49 -8.80
CA TYR A 300 11.61 -31.36 -9.01
C TYR A 300 11.41 -31.78 -10.48
N ALA A 301 12.33 -31.44 -11.38
CA ALA A 301 12.17 -31.55 -12.85
C ALA A 301 10.85 -30.94 -13.38
N ARG A 302 10.31 -29.94 -12.68
CA ARG A 302 8.99 -29.35 -12.90
C ARG A 302 8.92 -27.96 -12.26
N PRO A 303 8.46 -26.90 -12.97
CA PRO A 303 8.27 -25.59 -12.36
C PRO A 303 7.14 -25.62 -11.31
N ALA A 304 7.11 -24.63 -10.41
CA ALA A 304 5.91 -24.38 -9.62
C ALA A 304 4.71 -24.12 -10.55
N ARG A 305 3.54 -24.65 -10.18
CA ARG A 305 2.28 -24.42 -10.90
C ARG A 305 1.61 -23.11 -10.48
N TYR A 306 1.84 -22.68 -9.24
CA TYR A 306 1.40 -21.42 -8.69
C TYR A 306 2.50 -20.84 -7.80
N ALA A 307 2.79 -19.55 -7.97
CA ALA A 307 3.70 -18.78 -7.12
C ALA A 307 2.91 -17.78 -6.25
N TYR A 308 3.30 -17.64 -4.99
CA TYR A 308 2.63 -16.77 -4.02
C TYR A 308 3.62 -15.83 -3.31
N PHE A 309 3.12 -14.69 -2.85
CA PHE A 309 3.82 -13.82 -1.90
C PHE A 309 2.97 -13.64 -0.64
N ASP A 310 3.58 -13.71 0.54
CA ASP A 310 2.98 -13.31 1.83
C ASP A 310 3.93 -12.35 2.56
N GLY A 311 3.43 -11.22 3.02
CA GLY A 311 4.25 -10.22 3.69
C GLY A 311 3.42 -9.20 4.45
N CYS A 312 4.01 -8.65 5.52
CA CYS A 312 3.38 -7.62 6.32
C CYS A 312 4.38 -6.51 6.70
N SER A 313 3.93 -5.28 6.94
CA SER A 313 4.80 -4.11 7.17
C SER A 313 5.60 -3.77 5.91
N ASP A 314 6.93 -3.84 5.92
CA ASP A 314 7.73 -3.71 4.70
C ASP A 314 7.49 -4.88 3.73
N GLY A 315 7.25 -6.09 4.24
CA GLY A 315 6.73 -7.21 3.46
C GLY A 315 5.41 -6.90 2.74
N GLY A 316 4.59 -5.98 3.28
CA GLY A 316 3.40 -5.48 2.59
C GLY A 316 3.72 -4.44 1.50
N ARG A 317 4.81 -3.67 1.64
CA ARG A 317 5.35 -2.78 0.60
C ARG A 317 5.99 -3.59 -0.52
N GLU A 318 6.76 -4.61 -0.19
CA GLU A 318 7.37 -5.61 -1.09
C GLU A 318 6.30 -6.30 -1.94
N ALA A 319 5.25 -6.84 -1.29
CA ALA A 319 4.09 -7.43 -1.95
C ALA A 319 3.47 -6.49 -3.00
N LEU A 320 3.40 -5.18 -2.74
CA LEU A 320 2.89 -4.19 -3.69
C LEU A 320 3.92 -3.77 -4.76
N MET A 321 5.22 -3.71 -4.43
CA MET A 321 6.30 -3.54 -5.41
C MET A 321 6.30 -4.66 -6.45
N GLU A 322 6.17 -5.91 -6.02
CA GLU A 322 6.06 -7.06 -6.92
C GLU A 322 4.80 -6.96 -7.79
N ALA A 323 3.64 -6.61 -7.23
CA ALA A 323 2.41 -6.40 -8.00
C ALA A 323 2.52 -5.29 -9.06
N GLN A 324 3.25 -4.21 -8.77
CA GLN A 324 3.41 -3.03 -9.65
C GLN A 324 4.50 -3.25 -10.71
N ARG A 325 5.72 -3.60 -10.28
CA ARG A 325 6.92 -3.67 -11.13
C ARG A 325 7.09 -5.03 -11.80
N TYR A 326 6.91 -6.09 -11.02
CA TYR A 326 7.21 -7.49 -11.38
C TYR A 326 5.96 -8.39 -11.35
N PRO A 327 4.85 -7.98 -12.01
CA PRO A 327 3.56 -8.67 -11.90
C PRO A 327 3.61 -10.12 -12.37
N ASP A 328 4.62 -10.47 -13.18
CA ASP A 328 4.88 -11.82 -13.68
C ASP A 328 5.47 -12.78 -12.64
N ASP A 329 5.85 -12.29 -11.45
CA ASP A 329 6.50 -13.14 -10.45
C ASP A 329 5.55 -13.93 -9.54
N PHE A 330 4.34 -13.45 -9.27
CA PHE A 330 3.39 -14.13 -8.38
C PHE A 330 1.99 -14.18 -8.97
N ASP A 331 1.28 -15.29 -8.72
CA ASP A 331 -0.09 -15.52 -9.18
C ASP A 331 -1.11 -15.16 -8.09
N GLY A 332 -0.68 -15.15 -6.82
CA GLY A 332 -1.42 -14.59 -5.69
C GLY A 332 -0.48 -13.85 -4.72
N ILE A 333 -0.88 -12.67 -4.25
CA ILE A 333 -0.11 -11.82 -3.36
C ILE A 333 -0.97 -11.45 -2.14
N ALA A 334 -0.47 -11.68 -0.93
CA ALA A 334 -1.02 -11.16 0.31
C ALA A 334 -0.18 -9.97 0.78
N ALA A 335 -0.83 -8.82 0.99
CA ALA A 335 -0.19 -7.56 1.38
C ALA A 335 -0.78 -7.06 2.71
N GLY A 336 -0.13 -7.41 3.82
CA GLY A 336 -0.52 -7.04 5.17
C GLY A 336 0.06 -5.71 5.63
N ALA A 337 -0.74 -4.89 6.30
CA ALA A 337 -0.38 -3.59 6.88
C ALA A 337 0.74 -2.85 6.11
N PRO A 338 0.58 -2.60 4.80
CA PRO A 338 1.72 -2.30 3.93
C PRO A 338 2.34 -0.94 4.22
N ALA A 339 3.68 -0.90 4.33
CA ALA A 339 4.49 0.32 4.37
C ALA A 339 4.59 0.99 2.97
N ASN A 340 3.47 1.06 2.24
CA ASN A 340 3.40 1.48 0.85
C ASN A 340 3.95 2.89 0.64
N ASP A 341 3.56 3.85 1.47
CA ASP A 341 4.18 5.17 1.56
C ASP A 341 5.27 5.19 2.63
N LEU A 342 6.31 4.38 2.42
CA LEU A 342 7.45 4.20 3.33
C LEU A 342 8.08 5.53 3.80
N ILE A 343 7.99 6.57 2.98
CA ILE A 343 8.69 7.83 3.19
C ILE A 343 7.91 8.73 4.14
N VAL A 344 6.60 8.90 3.95
CA VAL A 344 5.75 9.63 4.92
C VAL A 344 5.65 8.85 6.23
N GLN A 345 5.52 7.52 6.11
CA GLN A 345 5.51 6.55 7.20
C GLN A 345 6.73 6.71 8.14
N ASN A 346 7.94 6.53 7.61
CA ASN A 346 9.18 6.60 8.40
C ASN A 346 9.67 8.04 8.66
N THR A 347 8.93 9.08 8.26
CA THR A 347 9.30 10.48 8.57
C THR A 347 8.21 11.23 9.30
N PHE A 348 7.22 11.81 8.62
CA PHE A 348 6.21 12.67 9.24
C PHE A 348 5.36 11.92 10.27
N HIS A 349 4.87 10.74 9.91
CA HIS A 349 4.00 9.91 10.73
C HIS A 349 4.74 9.39 11.99
N HIS A 350 5.93 8.80 11.86
CA HIS A 350 6.72 8.34 13.01
C HIS A 350 7.35 9.46 13.84
N ALA A 351 7.72 10.61 13.27
CA ALA A 351 8.31 11.72 14.01
C ALA A 351 7.28 12.56 14.77
N TRP A 352 6.03 12.60 14.31
CA TRP A 352 5.00 13.44 14.92
C TRP A 352 4.75 13.12 16.40
N PRO A 353 4.61 11.85 16.85
CA PRO A 353 4.52 11.54 18.28
C PRO A 353 5.63 12.16 19.14
N ALA A 354 6.90 12.09 18.70
CA ALA A 354 8.02 12.71 19.39
C ALA A 354 7.92 14.25 19.39
N ALA A 355 7.50 14.84 18.27
CA ALA A 355 7.36 16.29 18.10
C ALA A 355 6.15 16.88 18.85
N VAL A 356 5.08 16.11 19.10
CA VAL A 356 3.89 16.59 19.82
C VAL A 356 3.92 16.30 21.31
N ASN A 357 4.51 15.18 21.72
CA ASN A 357 4.53 14.74 23.12
C ASN A 357 5.69 15.31 23.94
N THR A 358 6.45 16.28 23.43
CA THR A 358 7.59 16.89 24.15
C THR A 358 7.27 18.31 24.61
N ASP A 359 7.49 18.62 25.89
CA ASP A 359 7.43 19.99 26.41
C ASP A 359 8.66 20.80 25.94
N PRO A 360 8.50 21.86 25.13
CA PRO A 360 9.62 22.64 24.60
C PRO A 360 10.40 23.44 25.67
N LYS A 361 9.93 23.50 26.93
CA LYS A 361 10.65 24.15 28.03
C LYS A 361 11.61 23.22 28.77
N THR A 362 11.28 21.92 28.86
CA THR A 362 12.02 20.95 29.66
C THR A 362 12.65 19.82 28.86
N GLY A 363 12.18 19.58 27.63
CA GLY A 363 12.56 18.42 26.82
C GLY A 363 11.93 17.10 27.28
N ASN A 364 11.06 17.15 28.30
CA ASN A 364 10.40 15.96 28.85
C ASN A 364 9.11 15.60 28.09
N ALA A 365 8.72 14.33 28.18
CA ALA A 365 7.44 13.84 27.70
C ALA A 365 6.26 14.41 28.50
N ILE A 366 5.18 14.77 27.81
CA ILE A 366 3.97 15.41 28.37
C ILE A 366 2.99 14.34 28.87
N LEU A 367 2.67 13.36 28.00
CA LEU A 367 1.83 12.20 28.26
C LEU A 367 2.72 10.98 28.45
N LEU A 368 2.43 10.20 29.50
CA LEU A 368 3.17 8.99 29.87
C LEU A 368 2.30 7.73 29.74
N ALA A 369 2.95 6.60 29.44
CA ALA A 369 2.29 5.33 29.15
C ALA A 369 1.30 4.86 30.25
N GLY A 370 1.56 5.21 31.52
CA GLY A 370 0.71 4.87 32.65
C GLY A 370 -0.73 5.41 32.57
N LYS A 371 -1.01 6.40 31.70
CA LYS A 371 -2.38 6.90 31.46
C LYS A 371 -3.13 6.19 30.33
N LEU A 372 -2.44 5.42 29.49
CA LEU A 372 -3.06 4.74 28.33
C LEU A 372 -4.21 3.80 28.71
N PRO A 373 -4.17 3.02 29.81
CA PRO A 373 -5.31 2.17 30.20
C PRO A 373 -6.57 2.95 30.58
N MET A 374 -6.40 4.12 31.23
CA MET A 374 -7.52 5.01 31.60
C MET A 374 -8.13 5.68 30.36
N LEU A 375 -7.27 6.12 29.44
CA LEU A 375 -7.69 6.66 28.15
C LEU A 375 -8.46 5.61 27.32
N HIS A 376 -7.89 4.41 27.15
CA HIS A 376 -8.51 3.30 26.41
C HIS A 376 -9.88 2.90 26.97
N ALA A 377 -10.00 2.78 28.30
CA ALA A 377 -11.27 2.49 28.96
C ALA A 377 -12.34 3.59 28.71
N ALA A 378 -11.93 4.85 28.58
CA ALA A 378 -12.83 5.95 28.23
C ALA A 378 -13.22 5.96 26.74
N VAL A 379 -12.29 5.56 25.86
CA VAL A 379 -12.52 5.39 24.42
C VAL A 379 -13.51 4.25 24.17
N LEU A 380 -13.29 3.06 24.74
CA LEU A 380 -14.24 1.95 24.67
C LEU A 380 -15.62 2.35 25.21
N LYS A 381 -15.68 2.98 26.39
CA LYS A 381 -16.95 3.47 26.97
C LYS A 381 -17.73 4.43 26.05
N ALA A 382 -17.04 5.14 25.14
CA ALA A 382 -17.68 6.03 24.17
C ALA A 382 -18.01 5.36 22.82
N CYS A 383 -17.34 4.26 22.47
CA CYS A 383 -17.27 3.78 21.08
C CYS A 383 -17.42 2.26 20.84
N ASP A 384 -17.24 1.40 21.84
CA ASP A 384 -17.47 -0.06 21.80
C ASP A 384 -18.91 -0.34 21.32
N ALA A 385 -19.90 0.27 21.98
CA ALA A 385 -21.33 0.16 21.67
C ALA A 385 -21.82 0.68 20.29
N LEU A 386 -20.94 1.12 19.38
CA LEU A 386 -21.33 1.73 18.10
C LEU A 386 -21.64 0.71 16.99
N ASP A 387 -21.07 -0.50 17.04
CA ASP A 387 -21.39 -1.62 16.14
C ASP A 387 -22.58 -2.47 16.63
N GLY A 388 -22.99 -2.26 17.88
CA GLY A 388 -24.13 -2.92 18.52
C GLY A 388 -23.76 -4.04 19.50
N VAL A 389 -22.46 -4.28 19.74
CA VAL A 389 -21.94 -5.16 20.79
C VAL A 389 -21.27 -4.31 21.88
N VAL A 390 -20.99 -4.89 23.04
CA VAL A 390 -20.06 -4.33 24.03
C VAL A 390 -19.15 -5.46 24.45
N ASP A 391 -17.94 -5.53 23.88
CA ASP A 391 -17.03 -6.66 24.07
C ASP A 391 -15.54 -6.30 24.22
N GLY A 392 -15.21 -5.01 24.20
CA GLY A 392 -13.84 -4.50 24.35
C GLY A 392 -13.09 -4.31 23.03
N VAL A 393 -13.76 -4.45 21.88
CA VAL A 393 -13.23 -4.18 20.54
C VAL A 393 -14.17 -3.19 19.85
N ILE A 394 -13.65 -2.30 19.00
CA ILE A 394 -14.48 -1.40 18.19
C ILE A 394 -14.46 -1.90 16.74
N ASP A 395 -15.55 -2.52 16.24
CA ASP A 395 -15.55 -3.16 14.91
C ASP A 395 -15.38 -2.14 13.75
N ASN A 396 -15.63 -0.85 14.01
CA ASN A 396 -15.39 0.23 13.05
C ASN A 396 -14.98 1.53 13.78
N PRO A 397 -13.70 1.71 14.15
CA PRO A 397 -13.26 2.87 14.93
C PRO A 397 -13.41 4.20 14.17
N ARG A 398 -13.53 4.14 12.84
CA ARG A 398 -13.93 5.28 12.00
C ARG A 398 -15.31 5.84 12.34
N ALA A 399 -16.17 5.09 13.03
CA ALA A 399 -17.44 5.59 13.59
C ALA A 399 -17.23 6.42 14.89
N CYS A 400 -16.13 6.20 15.61
CA CYS A 400 -15.86 6.79 16.91
C CYS A 400 -15.62 8.31 16.86
N ARG A 401 -16.23 9.05 17.79
CA ARG A 401 -16.08 10.51 17.95
C ARG A 401 -15.57 10.87 19.34
N PHE A 402 -14.73 10.03 19.92
CA PHE A 402 -14.14 10.28 21.23
C PHE A 402 -13.43 11.63 21.25
N ASP A 403 -13.56 12.34 22.37
CA ASP A 403 -12.88 13.61 22.58
C ASP A 403 -12.08 13.64 23.88
N PRO A 404 -10.73 13.65 23.82
CA PRO A 404 -9.87 13.71 25.00
C PRO A 404 -10.13 14.91 25.92
N ALA A 405 -10.76 15.98 25.44
CA ALA A 405 -11.19 17.10 26.28
C ALA A 405 -12.21 16.67 27.36
N THR A 406 -12.97 15.60 27.13
CA THR A 406 -13.91 15.03 28.14
C THR A 406 -13.21 14.36 29.32
N LEU A 407 -11.90 14.07 29.21
CA LEU A 407 -11.07 13.54 30.30
C LEU A 407 -10.28 14.63 31.04
N VAL A 408 -10.48 15.92 30.73
CA VAL A 408 -9.73 16.99 31.40
C VAL A 408 -10.10 17.05 32.89
N CYS A 409 -9.08 16.99 33.75
CA CYS A 409 -9.23 16.93 35.20
C CYS A 409 -10.15 18.03 35.76
N ALA A 410 -11.11 17.64 36.59
CA ALA A 410 -11.86 18.59 37.41
C ALA A 410 -10.95 19.24 38.47
N THR A 411 -11.35 20.42 38.97
CA THR A 411 -10.58 21.15 40.00
C THR A 411 -10.39 20.28 41.26
N GLY A 412 -9.15 19.92 41.56
CA GLY A 412 -8.80 19.08 42.71
C GLY A 412 -8.85 17.55 42.45
N GLN A 413 -9.13 17.12 41.21
CA GLN A 413 -9.06 15.70 40.84
C GLN A 413 -7.60 15.21 40.77
N GLU A 414 -7.36 13.96 41.16
CA GLU A 414 -6.06 13.33 41.06
C GLU A 414 -5.64 13.10 39.60
N ASN A 415 -4.49 13.66 39.22
CA ASN A 415 -3.92 13.62 37.87
C ASN A 415 -3.65 12.19 37.33
N ALA A 416 -3.68 11.16 38.18
CA ALA A 416 -3.62 9.76 37.74
C ALA A 416 -4.91 9.27 37.05
N THR A 417 -6.04 9.95 37.28
CA THR A 417 -7.40 9.51 36.88
C THR A 417 -8.00 10.32 35.72
N CYS A 418 -7.22 11.24 35.15
CA CYS A 418 -7.67 12.23 34.16
C CYS A 418 -6.48 12.76 33.34
N LEU A 419 -6.75 13.63 32.38
CA LEU A 419 -5.74 14.33 31.58
C LEU A 419 -5.63 15.79 32.03
N THR A 420 -4.43 16.35 32.05
CA THR A 420 -4.28 17.80 31.98
C THR A 420 -4.73 18.32 30.61
N PRO A 421 -5.07 19.61 30.45
CA PRO A 421 -5.38 20.19 29.14
C PRO A 421 -4.27 20.00 28.09
N GLN A 422 -3.01 19.93 28.54
CA GLN A 422 -1.84 19.72 27.67
C GLN A 422 -1.76 18.25 27.21
N GLU A 423 -1.99 17.28 28.09
CA GLU A 423 -2.07 15.86 27.73
C GLU A 423 -3.27 15.57 26.82
N ALA A 424 -4.44 16.16 27.07
CA ALA A 424 -5.61 16.02 26.19
C ALA A 424 -5.32 16.55 24.78
N ALA A 425 -4.60 17.67 24.66
CA ALA A 425 -4.14 18.20 23.37
C ALA A 425 -3.10 17.29 22.70
N VAL A 426 -2.23 16.61 23.46
CA VAL A 426 -1.31 15.59 22.92
C VAL A 426 -2.07 14.38 22.40
N VAL A 427 -2.98 13.79 23.18
CA VAL A 427 -3.81 12.64 22.75
C VAL A 427 -4.57 12.95 21.47
N ARG A 428 -5.19 14.14 21.37
CA ARG A 428 -5.86 14.62 20.16
C ARG A 428 -4.90 14.66 18.96
N ARG A 429 -3.69 15.21 19.12
CA ARG A 429 -2.69 15.29 18.03
C ARG A 429 -2.09 13.93 17.64
N LEU A 430 -1.99 12.98 18.57
CA LEU A 430 -1.54 11.60 18.30
C LEU A 430 -2.57 10.83 17.46
N HIS A 431 -3.87 11.00 17.72
CA HIS A 431 -4.94 10.46 16.89
C HIS A 431 -5.03 11.16 15.53
N ASP A 432 -5.08 12.50 15.53
CA ASP A 432 -5.36 13.30 14.32
C ASP A 432 -4.25 13.24 13.26
N GLY A 433 -2.99 13.06 13.66
CA GLY A 433 -1.82 12.98 12.77
C GLY A 433 -1.09 14.29 12.46
N ALA A 434 0.00 14.17 11.68
CA ALA A 434 0.92 15.23 11.32
C ALA A 434 0.26 16.37 10.53
N THR A 435 0.42 17.59 11.02
CA THR A 435 -0.01 18.82 10.32
C THR A 435 1.07 19.90 10.33
N THR A 436 0.94 20.84 9.40
CA THR A 436 1.59 22.14 9.48
C THR A 436 0.96 23.00 10.59
N ALA A 437 1.62 24.09 10.97
CA ALA A 437 1.09 25.03 11.97
C ALA A 437 -0.21 25.74 11.54
N ASP A 438 -0.49 25.81 10.24
CA ASP A 438 -1.73 26.33 9.64
C ASP A 438 -2.78 25.23 9.32
N GLY A 439 -2.50 23.97 9.66
CA GLY A 439 -3.47 22.87 9.64
C GLY A 439 -3.50 22.01 8.37
N LEU A 440 -2.60 22.22 7.40
CA LEU A 440 -2.45 21.32 6.25
C LEU A 440 -1.90 19.96 6.74
N ARG A 441 -2.58 18.88 6.35
CA ARG A 441 -2.18 17.50 6.67
C ARG A 441 -0.92 17.08 5.93
N LEU A 442 0.00 16.42 6.64
CA LEU A 442 1.28 15.88 6.12
C LEU A 442 1.32 14.34 6.13
N GLU A 443 0.21 13.70 6.49
CA GLU A 443 -0.11 12.28 6.37
C GLU A 443 -1.63 12.14 6.14
N PRO A 444 -2.16 10.94 5.79
CA PRO A 444 -3.60 10.73 5.62
C PRO A 444 -4.48 11.11 6.83
N PHE A 445 -5.79 11.21 6.62
CA PHE A 445 -6.73 11.55 7.71
C PHE A 445 -6.81 10.44 8.77
N VAL A 446 -6.43 10.76 10.01
CA VAL A 446 -6.21 9.86 11.17
C VAL A 446 -4.92 9.04 11.07
N SER A 447 -4.04 9.23 12.06
CA SER A 447 -2.76 8.52 12.21
C SER A 447 -2.91 7.23 13.00
N ARG A 448 -3.75 7.26 14.04
CA ARG A 448 -4.02 6.15 14.97
C ARG A 448 -5.51 6.10 15.26
N GLU A 449 -6.18 5.04 14.85
CA GLU A 449 -7.61 4.84 15.13
C GLU A 449 -7.88 4.69 16.64
N TRP A 450 -9.07 5.09 17.08
CA TRP A 450 -9.52 4.89 18.45
C TRP A 450 -9.66 3.39 18.77
N GLY A 451 -9.27 2.98 19.98
CA GLY A 451 -9.09 1.59 20.41
C GLY A 451 -7.61 1.20 20.52
N SER A 452 -6.74 1.79 19.70
CA SER A 452 -5.31 1.42 19.64
C SER A 452 -4.45 1.86 20.84
N GLU A 453 -5.03 2.49 21.88
CA GLU A 453 -4.26 3.27 22.85
C GLU A 453 -3.33 2.44 23.74
N LEU A 454 -3.65 1.17 24.02
CA LEU A 454 -2.73 0.28 24.76
C LEU A 454 -1.45 0.00 23.95
N ASN A 455 -1.58 -0.01 22.63
CA ASN A 455 -0.48 -0.25 21.69
C ASN A 455 0.39 1.02 21.51
N TRP A 456 -0.06 2.21 21.95
CA TRP A 456 0.69 3.48 21.85
C TRP A 456 1.96 3.53 22.71
N THR A 457 2.23 2.51 23.53
CA THR A 457 3.48 2.32 24.28
C THR A 457 4.74 2.35 23.41
N LEU A 458 4.62 2.14 22.09
CA LEU A 458 5.67 2.35 21.09
C LEU A 458 6.19 3.81 21.04
N PHE A 459 5.32 4.80 21.30
CA PHE A 459 5.64 6.22 21.12
C PHE A 459 5.21 7.16 22.26
N VAL A 460 4.41 6.67 23.20
CA VAL A 460 4.12 7.34 24.48
C VAL A 460 5.02 6.70 25.54
N PRO A 461 6.09 7.37 26.00
CA PRO A 461 7.11 6.75 26.83
C PRO A 461 6.64 6.47 28.26
N ALA A 462 7.27 5.51 28.93
CA ALA A 462 6.96 5.14 30.32
C ALA A 462 7.40 6.19 31.36
N THR A 463 8.40 7.02 31.04
CA THR A 463 8.95 8.05 31.96
C THR A 463 9.16 9.38 31.23
N ALA A 464 9.16 10.47 32.00
CA ALA A 464 9.28 11.84 31.48
C ALA A 464 10.57 12.11 30.68
N THR A 465 11.65 11.37 30.94
CA THR A 465 12.96 11.55 30.28
C THR A 465 13.25 10.50 29.20
N ALA A 466 12.38 9.51 29.00
CA ALA A 466 12.53 8.50 27.95
C ALA A 466 12.04 9.04 26.60
N GLN A 467 12.73 8.66 25.53
CA GLN A 467 12.39 9.04 24.15
C GLN A 467 11.27 8.18 23.57
N SER A 468 10.56 8.70 22.57
CA SER A 468 9.65 7.89 21.73
C SER A 468 10.44 6.83 20.98
N GLY A 469 9.98 5.57 21.00
CA GLY A 469 10.60 4.48 20.25
C GLY A 469 10.63 4.73 18.74
N THR A 470 9.66 5.48 18.21
CA THR A 470 9.58 5.83 16.78
C THR A 470 10.75 6.66 16.25
N ILE A 471 11.53 7.31 17.13
CA ILE A 471 12.79 7.98 16.75
C ILE A 471 13.76 6.98 16.11
N GLY A 472 13.70 5.71 16.49
CA GLY A 472 14.49 4.61 15.92
C GLY A 472 14.17 4.26 14.47
N PHE A 473 13.01 4.67 13.93
CA PHE A 473 12.67 4.50 12.51
C PHE A 473 12.98 5.78 11.69
N VAL A 474 12.81 6.95 12.31
CA VAL A 474 13.00 8.25 11.67
C VAL A 474 14.47 8.56 11.42
N LEU A 475 15.35 8.35 12.41
CA LEU A 475 16.76 8.72 12.26
C LEU A 475 17.50 7.93 11.17
N PRO A 476 17.34 6.60 11.01
CA PRO A 476 17.92 5.86 9.89
C PRO A 476 17.47 6.42 8.54
N PHE A 477 16.18 6.72 8.39
CA PHE A 477 15.63 7.24 7.14
C PHE A 477 16.22 8.63 6.79
N LEU A 478 16.18 9.58 7.73
CA LEU A 478 16.70 10.95 7.56
C LEU A 478 18.24 11.05 7.46
N ARG A 479 18.95 9.97 7.76
CA ARG A 479 20.41 9.90 7.65
C ARG A 479 20.85 9.29 6.33
N TYR A 480 20.13 8.29 5.83
CA TYR A 480 20.64 7.44 4.76
C TYR A 480 19.67 7.20 3.59
N LEU A 481 18.35 7.30 3.77
CA LEU A 481 17.36 6.94 2.73
C LEU A 481 16.64 8.12 2.07
N ASP A 482 16.58 9.32 2.68
CA ASP A 482 15.94 10.51 2.09
C ASP A 482 16.73 11.15 0.91
N TYR A 483 17.87 10.55 0.53
CA TYR A 483 18.69 10.93 -0.62
C TYR A 483 19.03 9.72 -1.51
N TYR A 484 19.10 9.91 -2.83
CA TYR A 484 19.66 8.89 -3.74
C TYR A 484 21.16 8.64 -3.46
N ASN A 485 21.97 9.68 -3.68
CA ASN A 485 23.44 9.62 -3.81
C ASN A 485 24.15 10.51 -2.77
N ALA A 486 23.55 10.62 -1.59
CA ALA A 486 24.08 11.35 -0.44
C ALA A 486 23.58 10.72 0.85
N SER A 487 24.04 11.26 1.97
CA SER A 487 23.59 10.95 3.33
C SER A 487 23.81 12.17 4.21
N TYR A 488 23.11 12.23 5.35
CA TYR A 488 23.37 13.21 6.40
C TYR A 488 23.48 12.49 7.76
N PRO A 489 24.58 11.78 8.05
CA PRO A 489 24.66 10.88 9.22
C PRO A 489 24.49 11.57 10.58
N SER A 490 24.73 12.89 10.66
CA SER A 490 24.49 13.70 11.85
C SER A 490 23.07 14.28 11.98
N ALA A 491 22.13 13.89 11.10
CA ALA A 491 20.75 14.32 11.16
C ALA A 491 20.07 13.98 12.49
N THR A 492 19.16 14.87 12.89
CA THR A 492 18.35 14.82 14.10
C THR A 492 16.86 14.92 13.75
N ILE A 493 15.98 14.58 14.70
CA ILE A 493 14.53 14.83 14.57
C ILE A 493 14.23 16.33 14.32
N GLY A 494 15.09 17.22 14.83
CA GLY A 494 14.98 18.66 14.62
C GLY A 494 15.20 19.11 13.18
N ASP A 495 15.78 18.29 12.30
CA ASP A 495 16.02 18.62 10.89
C ASP A 495 14.79 18.41 10.00
N LEU A 496 13.89 17.49 10.40
CA LEU A 496 12.58 17.32 9.77
C LEU A 496 11.67 18.51 10.13
N LYS A 497 11.08 19.14 9.11
CA LYS A 497 10.22 20.33 9.30
C LYS A 497 8.79 20.01 8.91
N PHE A 498 7.87 20.12 9.86
CA PHE A 498 6.42 19.99 9.66
C PHE A 498 5.84 21.22 8.93
N THR A 499 6.25 21.39 7.67
CA THR A 499 5.78 22.41 6.72
C THR A 499 5.68 21.76 5.33
N LEU A 500 4.87 22.30 4.43
CA LEU A 500 4.79 21.82 3.04
C LEU A 500 6.16 21.84 2.34
N ALA A 501 7.01 22.83 2.65
CA ALA A 501 8.38 22.91 2.11
C ALA A 501 9.30 21.80 2.65
N GLY A 502 9.15 21.41 3.92
CA GLY A 502 9.85 20.26 4.50
C GLY A 502 9.36 18.94 3.89
N PHE A 503 8.05 18.76 3.79
CA PHE A 503 7.41 17.62 3.15
C PHE A 503 7.88 17.42 1.71
N LEU A 504 7.80 18.46 0.87
CA LEU A 504 8.24 18.39 -0.52
C LEU A 504 9.77 18.23 -0.69
N LYS A 505 10.57 18.56 0.33
CA LYS A 505 12.02 18.29 0.37
C LYS A 505 12.31 16.82 0.69
N THR A 506 11.65 16.24 1.69
CA THR A 506 11.94 14.88 2.19
C THR A 506 11.27 13.79 1.36
N VAL A 507 10.00 13.97 0.97
CA VAL A 507 9.21 12.92 0.32
C VAL A 507 9.58 12.77 -1.16
N VAL A 508 9.41 13.85 -1.93
CA VAL A 508 9.42 13.78 -3.39
C VAL A 508 10.71 13.26 -4.04
N PRO A 509 11.94 13.45 -3.48
CA PRO A 509 13.14 12.94 -4.12
C PRO A 509 13.14 11.43 -4.31
N VAL A 510 12.76 10.65 -3.28
CA VAL A 510 12.99 9.20 -3.24
C VAL A 510 11.73 8.34 -3.36
N SER A 511 10.52 8.92 -3.24
CA SER A 511 9.26 8.18 -3.37
C SER A 511 9.11 7.41 -4.69
N ASN A 512 9.74 7.82 -5.79
CA ASN A 512 9.58 7.16 -7.09
C ASN A 512 10.30 5.81 -7.25
N TYR A 513 11.10 5.39 -6.27
CA TYR A 513 11.72 4.07 -6.24
C TYR A 513 11.55 3.33 -4.91
N LEU A 514 11.18 4.02 -3.82
CA LEU A 514 10.90 3.41 -2.51
C LEU A 514 9.40 3.24 -2.19
N ALA A 515 8.51 4.09 -2.72
CA ALA A 515 7.07 3.98 -2.44
C ALA A 515 6.39 2.98 -3.37
N ALA A 516 5.45 2.20 -2.82
CA ALA A 516 4.64 1.19 -3.51
C ALA A 516 3.17 1.63 -3.63
N THR A 517 2.93 2.84 -4.11
CA THR A 517 1.62 3.52 -4.11
C THR A 517 0.97 3.61 -5.50
N ASP A 518 1.50 2.93 -6.52
CA ASP A 518 0.94 3.00 -7.89
C ASP A 518 -0.40 2.24 -7.98
N PRO A 519 -1.53 2.92 -8.33
CA PRO A 519 -2.83 2.29 -8.44
C PRO A 519 -3.04 1.49 -9.74
N ASP A 520 -2.12 1.54 -10.72
CA ASP A 520 -2.24 0.81 -11.99
C ASP A 520 -1.69 -0.62 -11.93
N LEU A 521 -2.49 -1.52 -11.34
CA LEU A 521 -2.21 -2.95 -11.35
C LEU A 521 -2.72 -3.66 -12.63
N SER A 522 -2.91 -2.95 -13.75
CA SER A 522 -3.49 -3.52 -14.98
C SER A 522 -2.68 -4.67 -15.57
N ARG A 523 -1.35 -4.65 -15.44
CA ARG A 523 -0.47 -5.77 -15.84
C ARG A 523 -0.75 -7.03 -15.02
N PHE A 524 -0.78 -6.89 -13.69
CA PHE A 524 -1.03 -7.98 -12.74
C PHE A 524 -2.43 -8.58 -12.92
N ALA A 525 -3.45 -7.72 -12.97
CA ALA A 525 -4.83 -8.11 -13.24
C ALA A 525 -5.00 -8.76 -14.63
N GLY A 526 -4.26 -8.28 -15.64
CA GLY A 526 -4.29 -8.77 -17.01
C GLY A 526 -3.82 -10.21 -17.17
N ARG A 527 -2.86 -10.66 -16.34
CA ARG A 527 -2.41 -12.06 -16.25
C ARG A 527 -3.16 -12.90 -15.20
N ASN A 528 -4.31 -12.41 -14.72
CA ASN A 528 -5.19 -13.05 -13.73
C ASN A 528 -4.58 -13.20 -12.31
N GLY A 529 -3.49 -12.49 -11.99
CA GLY A 529 -2.94 -12.45 -10.62
C GLY A 529 -3.99 -11.99 -9.60
N LYS A 530 -3.87 -12.43 -8.34
CA LYS A 530 -4.78 -12.08 -7.23
C LYS A 530 -4.08 -11.33 -6.12
N LEU A 531 -4.73 -10.30 -5.58
CA LEU A 531 -4.23 -9.47 -4.49
C LEU A 531 -5.21 -9.53 -3.32
N LEU A 532 -4.72 -9.90 -2.14
CA LEU A 532 -5.45 -9.80 -0.88
C LEU A 532 -4.71 -8.83 0.03
N LEU A 533 -5.20 -7.60 0.09
CA LEU A 533 -4.74 -6.61 1.06
C LEU A 533 -5.41 -6.87 2.41
N TRP A 534 -4.69 -6.61 3.49
CA TRP A 534 -5.31 -6.51 4.80
C TRP A 534 -4.59 -5.51 5.73
N HIS A 535 -5.28 -4.99 6.73
CA HIS A 535 -4.68 -4.13 7.75
C HIS A 535 -5.38 -4.36 9.11
N GLY A 536 -4.62 -4.35 10.20
CA GLY A 536 -5.19 -4.30 11.55
C GLY A 536 -5.69 -2.89 11.87
N LEU A 537 -6.91 -2.74 12.42
CA LEU A 537 -7.48 -1.42 12.70
C LEU A 537 -6.88 -0.73 13.93
N GLU A 538 -6.13 -1.43 14.78
CA GLU A 538 -5.44 -0.86 15.95
C GLU A 538 -3.94 -0.62 15.71
N ASP A 539 -3.51 -0.54 14.45
CA ASP A 539 -2.09 -0.46 14.07
C ASP A 539 -1.41 0.82 14.62
N GLN A 540 -0.53 0.58 15.60
CA GLN A 540 0.28 1.57 16.30
C GLN A 540 1.57 1.96 15.56
N HIS A 541 1.88 1.28 14.45
CA HIS A 541 3.10 1.49 13.69
C HIS A 541 2.83 2.19 12.37
N ILE A 542 1.85 1.72 11.60
CA ILE A 542 1.43 2.21 10.26
C ILE A 542 -0.04 2.63 10.34
N SER A 543 -0.47 3.68 9.62
CA SER A 543 -1.90 4.04 9.62
C SER A 543 -2.69 3.13 8.67
N PRO A 544 -3.81 2.50 9.10
CA PRO A 544 -4.72 1.75 8.22
C PRO A 544 -5.26 2.57 7.05
N ARG A 545 -5.18 3.90 7.16
CA ARG A 545 -5.66 4.89 6.20
C ARG A 545 -4.85 4.91 4.91
N SER A 546 -3.54 4.63 4.94
CA SER A 546 -2.73 4.52 3.70
C SER A 546 -3.20 3.37 2.81
N SER A 547 -3.71 2.30 3.42
CA SER A 547 -4.21 1.10 2.71
C SER A 547 -5.63 1.29 2.20
N ILE A 548 -6.49 2.00 2.96
CA ILE A 548 -7.81 2.45 2.48
C ILE A 548 -7.63 3.41 1.30
N GLU A 549 -6.71 4.37 1.40
CA GLU A 549 -6.38 5.33 0.35
C GLU A 549 -5.84 4.63 -0.91
N TYR A 550 -4.94 3.64 -0.76
CA TYR A 550 -4.44 2.82 -1.86
C TYR A 550 -5.55 2.01 -2.55
N TYR A 551 -6.37 1.29 -1.80
CA TYR A 551 -7.44 0.47 -2.37
C TYR A 551 -8.49 1.33 -3.08
N GLU A 552 -8.88 2.47 -2.50
CA GLU A 552 -9.79 3.39 -3.17
C GLU A 552 -9.12 4.16 -4.32
N ALA A 553 -7.81 4.38 -4.33
CA ALA A 553 -7.08 4.92 -5.49
C ALA A 553 -7.09 3.93 -6.67
N MET A 554 -6.81 2.66 -6.39
CA MET A 554 -6.92 1.56 -7.35
C MET A 554 -8.34 1.47 -7.93
N LYS A 555 -9.38 1.61 -7.10
CA LYS A 555 -10.79 1.65 -7.55
C LYS A 555 -11.11 2.90 -8.38
N ARG A 556 -10.67 4.09 -7.97
CA ARG A 556 -10.83 5.34 -8.74
C ARG A 556 -10.15 5.27 -10.12
N TYR A 557 -9.00 4.62 -10.22
CA TYR A 557 -8.21 4.54 -11.46
C TYR A 557 -8.64 3.39 -12.38
N MET A 558 -8.72 2.16 -11.86
CA MET A 558 -9.01 0.95 -12.64
C MET A 558 -10.51 0.65 -12.76
N GLY A 559 -11.35 1.27 -11.92
CA GLY A 559 -12.80 1.04 -11.80
C GLY A 559 -13.15 -0.14 -10.89
N ASP A 560 -14.10 0.07 -9.97
CA ASP A 560 -14.58 -0.91 -8.98
C ASP A 560 -14.75 -2.33 -9.55
N ALA A 561 -15.57 -2.47 -10.61
CA ALA A 561 -15.86 -3.77 -11.23
C ALA A 561 -14.67 -4.45 -11.93
N ASN A 562 -13.54 -3.74 -12.12
CA ASN A 562 -12.30 -4.34 -12.56
C ASN A 562 -11.45 -4.79 -11.36
N VAL A 563 -11.30 -3.92 -10.35
CA VAL A 563 -10.65 -4.23 -9.07
C VAL A 563 -11.28 -5.47 -8.42
N ASP A 564 -12.60 -5.56 -8.40
CA ASP A 564 -13.36 -6.69 -7.83
C ASP A 564 -13.08 -8.07 -8.46
N ARG A 565 -12.38 -8.12 -9.60
CA ARG A 565 -12.01 -9.37 -10.29
C ARG A 565 -10.63 -9.90 -9.89
N PHE A 566 -9.83 -9.10 -9.19
CA PHE A 566 -8.45 -9.46 -8.85
C PHE A 566 -7.98 -9.00 -7.47
N ALA A 567 -8.58 -7.98 -6.84
CA ALA A 567 -8.23 -7.50 -5.52
C ALA A 567 -9.36 -7.64 -4.48
N ARG A 568 -8.99 -7.95 -3.24
CA ARG A 568 -9.83 -7.90 -2.04
C ARG A 568 -9.09 -7.16 -0.94
N PHE A 569 -9.81 -6.47 -0.06
CA PHE A 569 -9.24 -5.77 1.08
C PHE A 569 -10.03 -6.08 2.35
N TYR A 570 -9.32 -6.36 3.45
CA TYR A 570 -9.90 -6.72 4.75
C TYR A 570 -9.34 -5.81 5.86
N LEU A 571 -10.22 -5.26 6.70
CA LEU A 571 -9.85 -4.45 7.86
C LEU A 571 -10.19 -5.24 9.12
N PHE A 572 -9.18 -5.65 9.88
CA PHE A 572 -9.34 -6.53 11.04
C PHE A 572 -9.49 -5.71 12.34
N PRO A 573 -10.66 -5.71 12.99
CA PRO A 573 -10.87 -4.96 14.23
C PRO A 573 -10.09 -5.55 15.39
N GLY A 574 -9.57 -4.68 16.27
CA GLY A 574 -8.80 -5.11 17.43
C GLY A 574 -7.42 -5.68 17.10
N VAL A 575 -6.95 -5.64 15.85
CA VAL A 575 -5.64 -6.17 15.45
C VAL A 575 -4.65 -5.01 15.35
N ALA A 576 -3.52 -5.14 16.05
CA ALA A 576 -2.42 -4.18 16.05
C ALA A 576 -1.43 -4.47 14.90
N HIS A 577 -0.25 -3.85 14.90
CA HIS A 577 0.71 -3.96 13.80
C HIS A 577 1.10 -5.41 13.49
N CYS A 578 0.69 -5.87 12.30
CA CYS A 578 0.88 -7.24 11.79
C CYS A 578 0.35 -8.38 12.67
N GLY A 579 -0.44 -8.09 13.72
CA GLY A 579 -0.85 -9.05 14.74
C GLY A 579 -0.90 -8.40 16.13
N GLY A 580 -1.15 -9.19 17.18
CA GLY A 580 -1.38 -8.63 18.51
C GLY A 580 -2.66 -7.80 18.56
N GLY A 581 -2.72 -6.77 19.42
CA GLY A 581 -3.91 -5.94 19.62
C GLY A 581 -4.90 -6.52 20.63
N GLN A 582 -6.06 -5.88 20.75
CA GLN A 582 -7.07 -6.17 21.78
C GLN A 582 -8.17 -7.15 21.32
N GLY A 583 -8.26 -7.43 20.01
CA GLY A 583 -9.29 -8.29 19.41
C GLY A 583 -8.76 -9.52 18.65
N PRO A 584 -9.61 -10.17 17.83
CA PRO A 584 -9.30 -11.44 17.19
C PRO A 584 -8.18 -11.32 16.12
N ASN A 585 -7.01 -11.84 16.45
CA ASN A 585 -5.76 -11.59 15.74
C ASN A 585 -5.07 -12.84 15.16
N VAL A 586 -5.65 -14.03 15.35
CA VAL A 586 -5.23 -15.27 14.69
C VAL A 586 -6.18 -15.55 13.52
N PHE A 587 -5.66 -15.52 12.28
CA PHE A 587 -6.42 -15.69 11.04
C PHE A 587 -5.55 -16.21 9.89
N ASP A 588 -6.20 -16.64 8.80
CA ASP A 588 -5.57 -17.16 7.59
C ASP A 588 -6.09 -16.41 6.36
N VAL A 589 -5.21 -15.60 5.74
CA VAL A 589 -5.49 -14.92 4.46
C VAL A 589 -4.94 -15.69 3.26
N LEU A 590 -3.98 -16.59 3.48
CA LEU A 590 -3.28 -17.26 2.40
C LEU A 590 -4.14 -18.37 1.76
N THR A 591 -4.89 -19.13 2.56
CA THR A 591 -5.84 -20.13 2.05
C THR A 591 -6.91 -19.53 1.12
N PRO A 592 -7.66 -18.47 1.47
CA PRO A 592 -8.63 -17.87 0.55
C PRO A 592 -7.97 -17.22 -0.69
N LEU A 593 -6.75 -16.67 -0.56
CA LEU A 593 -5.98 -16.17 -1.70
C LEU A 593 -5.58 -17.30 -2.68
N MET A 594 -5.06 -18.42 -2.17
CA MET A 594 -4.73 -19.60 -2.97
C MET A 594 -6.00 -20.17 -3.63
N ALA A 595 -7.12 -20.30 -2.90
CA ALA A 595 -8.38 -20.77 -3.47
C ALA A 595 -8.87 -19.86 -4.63
N TRP A 596 -8.68 -18.55 -4.52
CA TRP A 596 -9.03 -17.61 -5.59
C TRP A 596 -8.16 -17.77 -6.83
N THR A 597 -6.85 -17.95 -6.63
CA THR A 597 -5.84 -18.11 -7.69
C THR A 597 -6.00 -19.43 -8.44
N GLU A 598 -6.30 -20.52 -7.70
CA GLU A 598 -6.24 -21.89 -8.23
C GLU A 598 -7.56 -22.41 -8.80
N THR A 599 -8.68 -22.07 -8.15
CA THR A 599 -10.01 -22.59 -8.52
C THR A 599 -11.01 -21.48 -8.87
N GLY A 600 -10.62 -20.21 -8.76
CA GLY A 600 -11.51 -19.06 -8.97
C GLY A 600 -12.45 -18.79 -7.79
N THR A 601 -12.23 -19.42 -6.63
CA THR A 601 -13.09 -19.26 -5.45
C THR A 601 -12.84 -17.89 -4.80
N THR A 602 -13.63 -16.89 -5.19
CA THR A 602 -13.52 -15.51 -4.69
C THR A 602 -13.61 -15.44 -3.15
N PRO A 603 -12.68 -14.75 -2.47
CA PRO A 603 -12.68 -14.61 -1.02
C PRO A 603 -13.98 -13.99 -0.49
N GLY A 604 -14.59 -14.68 0.48
CA GLY A 604 -15.78 -14.24 1.20
C GLY A 604 -15.43 -13.59 2.53
N ARG A 605 -16.05 -14.05 3.62
CA ARG A 605 -15.64 -13.68 4.98
C ARG A 605 -14.41 -14.50 5.42
N ILE A 606 -13.48 -13.88 6.12
CA ILE A 606 -12.37 -14.53 6.83
C ILE A 606 -12.77 -14.61 8.31
N VAL A 607 -12.53 -15.72 8.99
CA VAL A 607 -12.76 -15.82 10.44
C VAL A 607 -11.45 -15.54 11.17
N ALA A 608 -11.47 -14.58 12.08
CA ALA A 608 -10.36 -14.26 12.97
C ALA A 608 -10.70 -14.66 14.40
N SER A 609 -9.69 -15.07 15.17
CA SER A 609 -9.82 -15.68 16.49
C SER A 609 -8.97 -14.99 17.56
N ILE A 610 -9.48 -14.86 18.78
CA ILE A 610 -8.64 -14.71 19.99
C ILE A 610 -8.31 -16.11 20.47
N VAL A 611 -7.02 -16.36 20.74
CA VAL A 611 -6.51 -17.64 21.25
C VAL A 611 -5.83 -17.39 22.60
N ASP A 612 -6.14 -18.21 23.61
CA ASP A 612 -5.54 -18.08 24.94
C ASP A 612 -4.12 -18.68 25.02
N ALA A 613 -3.44 -18.47 26.15
CA ALA A 613 -2.09 -18.99 26.39
C ALA A 613 -2.00 -20.53 26.49
N SER A 614 -3.13 -21.24 26.41
CA SER A 614 -3.20 -22.71 26.34
C SER A 614 -3.56 -23.22 24.93
N GLY A 615 -3.77 -22.32 23.96
CA GLY A 615 -4.15 -22.64 22.59
C GLY A 615 -5.66 -22.76 22.34
N ASN A 616 -6.52 -22.42 23.30
CA ASN A 616 -7.97 -22.46 23.08
C ASN A 616 -8.47 -21.20 22.40
N THR A 617 -9.33 -21.33 21.38
CA THR A 617 -10.07 -20.18 20.83
C THR A 617 -11.13 -19.72 21.82
N THR A 618 -11.08 -18.45 22.24
CA THR A 618 -12.00 -17.85 23.21
C THR A 618 -13.06 -16.94 22.59
N ARG A 619 -12.75 -16.30 21.45
CA ARG A 619 -13.65 -15.45 20.66
C ARG A 619 -13.36 -15.61 19.17
N THR A 620 -14.38 -15.49 18.33
CA THR A 620 -14.26 -15.42 16.86
C THR A 620 -15.05 -14.25 16.27
N ARG A 621 -14.51 -13.55 15.26
CA ARG A 621 -15.22 -12.54 14.45
C ARG A 621 -15.10 -12.88 12.96
N PRO A 622 -16.14 -12.66 12.13
CA PRO A 622 -16.01 -12.72 10.69
C PRO A 622 -15.65 -11.34 10.13
N VAL A 623 -14.47 -11.21 9.54
CA VAL A 623 -14.05 -10.03 8.80
C VAL A 623 -14.54 -10.16 7.35
N PHE A 624 -15.29 -9.16 6.89
CA PHE A 624 -15.85 -9.11 5.54
C PHE A 624 -14.99 -8.23 4.61
N PRO A 625 -15.10 -8.37 3.27
CA PRO A 625 -14.41 -7.49 2.34
C PRO A 625 -14.87 -6.03 2.50
N TYR A 626 -13.91 -5.11 2.61
CA TYR A 626 -14.15 -3.67 2.65
C TYR A 626 -14.97 -3.21 1.43
N PRO A 627 -16.03 -2.38 1.58
CA PRO A 627 -16.40 -1.61 2.77
C PRO A 627 -17.36 -2.26 3.78
N ALA A 628 -17.64 -3.56 3.70
CA ALA A 628 -18.49 -4.22 4.71
C ALA A 628 -17.75 -4.39 6.06
N THR A 629 -18.48 -4.20 7.15
CA THR A 629 -18.06 -4.56 8.51
C THR A 629 -18.86 -5.77 9.00
N ALA A 630 -18.47 -6.35 10.13
CA ALA A 630 -19.36 -7.23 10.86
C ALA A 630 -20.50 -6.43 11.49
N ARG A 631 -21.64 -7.09 11.70
CA ARG A 631 -22.75 -6.63 12.53
C ARG A 631 -23.42 -7.83 13.20
N TYR A 632 -23.60 -7.75 14.51
CA TYR A 632 -24.28 -8.80 15.27
C TYR A 632 -25.73 -8.99 14.81
N THR A 633 -26.23 -10.23 14.84
CA THR A 633 -27.61 -10.59 14.46
C THR A 633 -28.64 -10.19 15.52
N GLY A 634 -28.21 -9.92 16.75
CA GLY A 634 -29.08 -9.69 17.90
C GLY A 634 -29.41 -10.96 18.71
N SER A 635 -28.88 -12.13 18.34
CA SER A 635 -29.12 -13.39 19.04
C SER A 635 -27.98 -14.39 18.85
N GLY A 636 -27.68 -15.18 19.89
CA GLY A 636 -26.59 -16.15 19.91
C GLY A 636 -25.55 -15.81 20.98
N SER A 637 -24.32 -16.28 20.81
CA SER A 637 -23.17 -15.78 21.56
C SER A 637 -22.49 -14.67 20.76
N THR A 638 -22.15 -13.57 21.42
CA THR A 638 -21.29 -12.54 20.82
C THR A 638 -19.87 -13.05 20.59
N ASP A 639 -19.40 -14.12 21.23
CA ASP A 639 -18.05 -14.66 20.98
C ASP A 639 -17.96 -15.62 19.76
N ASP A 640 -19.08 -15.84 19.06
CA ASP A 640 -19.20 -16.77 17.93
C ASP A 640 -19.51 -16.05 16.59
N ALA A 641 -18.59 -16.21 15.62
CA ALA A 641 -18.68 -15.64 14.28
C ALA A 641 -19.84 -16.16 13.41
N ALA A 642 -20.57 -17.20 13.83
CA ALA A 642 -21.84 -17.57 13.19
C ALA A 642 -22.93 -16.51 13.42
N ASN A 643 -22.87 -15.75 14.53
CA ASN A 643 -23.91 -14.80 14.94
C ASN A 643 -23.70 -13.37 14.41
N PHE A 644 -22.88 -13.22 13.36
CA PHE A 644 -22.58 -11.94 12.72
C PHE A 644 -22.76 -12.03 11.21
N VAL A 645 -23.34 -10.98 10.63
CA VAL A 645 -23.58 -10.81 9.20
C VAL A 645 -22.79 -9.61 8.67
N ALA A 646 -22.63 -9.53 7.35
CA ALA A 646 -22.08 -8.35 6.71
C ALA A 646 -23.07 -7.17 6.83
N ASP A 647 -22.56 -6.00 7.17
CA ASP A 647 -23.27 -4.72 7.02
C ASP A 647 -22.39 -3.75 6.24
N THR A 648 -22.94 -3.06 5.25
CA THR A 648 -22.20 -2.07 4.46
C THR A 648 -22.65 -0.67 4.88
N PRO A 649 -21.78 0.14 5.53
CA PRO A 649 -22.09 1.52 5.86
C PRO A 649 -22.54 2.30 4.62
N LYS A 650 -23.67 2.99 4.71
CA LYS A 650 -24.30 3.68 3.56
C LYS A 650 -23.45 4.82 2.97
N ALA A 651 -22.45 5.26 3.72
CA ALA A 651 -21.24 5.90 3.25
C ALA A 651 -20.13 5.54 4.25
N ASP A 652 -18.88 5.37 3.81
CA ASP A 652 -17.71 5.57 4.70
C ASP A 652 -17.47 7.09 4.77
N PRO A 653 -17.77 7.78 5.87
CA PRO A 653 -17.73 9.24 5.89
C PRO A 653 -16.31 9.81 6.04
N PHE A 654 -15.26 8.97 6.01
CA PHE A 654 -13.89 9.36 6.36
C PHE A 654 -12.84 8.95 5.33
N VAL A 655 -13.24 8.69 4.08
CA VAL A 655 -12.29 8.69 2.94
C VAL A 655 -12.01 10.15 2.53
N ASP A 656 -11.47 10.93 3.48
CA ASP A 656 -10.89 12.25 3.21
C ASP A 656 -9.45 12.05 2.74
N LEU A 657 -9.26 12.28 1.45
CA LEU A 657 -8.01 12.06 0.73
C LEU A 657 -7.16 13.34 0.68
N HIS A 658 -7.65 14.47 1.21
CA HIS A 658 -7.02 15.77 0.98
C HIS A 658 -5.91 16.07 1.98
N TRP A 659 -4.69 15.69 1.62
CA TRP A 659 -3.46 15.98 2.36
C TRP A 659 -2.28 16.24 1.42
N ALA A 660 -1.15 16.74 1.96
CA ALA A 660 -0.02 17.24 1.16
C ALA A 660 0.64 16.21 0.23
N GLY A 661 0.36 14.92 0.41
CA GLY A 661 0.85 13.80 -0.39
C GLY A 661 -0.22 13.01 -1.14
N GLU A 662 -1.48 13.47 -1.26
CA GLU A 662 -2.57 12.72 -1.94
C GLU A 662 -2.18 12.26 -3.37
N TRP A 663 -1.33 13.05 -4.03
CA TRP A 663 -0.80 12.78 -5.36
C TRP A 663 0.11 11.55 -5.44
N LEU A 664 0.66 11.05 -4.31
CA LEU A 664 1.44 9.81 -4.22
C LEU A 664 0.62 8.58 -4.67
N TYR A 665 -0.71 8.69 -4.70
CA TYR A 665 -1.62 7.62 -5.08
C TYR A 665 -2.14 7.80 -6.51
N SER A 666 -1.23 8.15 -7.44
CA SER A 666 -1.50 8.32 -8.87
C SER A 666 -0.39 7.68 -9.72
N PRO A 667 -0.69 7.18 -10.94
CA PRO A 667 0.15 6.17 -11.59
C PRO A 667 1.26 6.72 -12.48
N GLY A 668 2.20 5.84 -12.85
CA GLY A 668 3.27 6.11 -13.81
C GLY A 668 4.37 7.02 -13.26
N TYR A 669 4.45 7.13 -11.93
CA TYR A 669 5.48 7.90 -11.23
C TYR A 669 6.80 7.15 -11.07
N GLU A 670 6.83 5.85 -11.39
CA GLU A 670 7.94 4.96 -11.07
C GLU A 670 9.22 5.29 -11.84
N ALA A 671 10.35 5.26 -11.13
CA ALA A 671 11.68 5.35 -11.72
C ALA A 671 12.34 3.96 -11.81
N THR A 672 13.00 3.69 -12.92
CA THR A 672 13.92 2.56 -13.08
C THR A 672 15.33 3.03 -12.70
N CYS A 673 15.82 2.55 -11.57
CA CYS A 673 17.15 2.81 -11.05
C CYS A 673 18.15 1.71 -11.43
N ARG A 674 19.41 2.09 -11.59
CA ARG A 674 20.55 1.21 -11.91
C ARG A 674 21.78 1.69 -11.15
N VAL A 675 22.69 0.80 -10.78
CA VAL A 675 23.96 1.20 -10.16
C VAL A 675 25.01 1.51 -11.22
N ASN A 676 25.70 2.63 -11.07
CA ASN A 676 26.83 3.07 -11.88
C ASN A 676 27.98 3.46 -10.95
N GLY A 677 28.92 2.55 -10.72
CA GLY A 677 29.95 2.71 -9.71
C GLY A 677 29.35 2.87 -8.31
N SER A 678 29.67 3.98 -7.63
CA SER A 678 29.13 4.33 -6.31
C SER A 678 27.83 5.16 -6.35
N GLN A 679 27.15 5.26 -7.51
CA GLN A 679 25.92 6.05 -7.65
C GLN A 679 24.73 5.21 -8.14
N LEU A 680 23.57 5.46 -7.55
CA LEU A 680 22.27 5.01 -8.05
C LEU A 680 21.78 6.02 -9.10
N ALA A 681 21.76 5.60 -10.36
CA ALA A 681 21.29 6.39 -11.50
C ALA A 681 19.86 5.99 -11.86
N CYS A 682 18.89 6.87 -11.57
CA CYS A 682 17.47 6.65 -11.81
C CYS A 682 16.99 7.35 -13.08
N THR A 683 16.15 6.66 -13.85
CA THR A 683 15.60 7.11 -15.13
C THR A 683 14.10 6.87 -15.18
N GLY A 684 13.34 7.77 -15.81
CA GLY A 684 11.88 7.80 -15.67
C GLY A 684 11.45 8.53 -14.39
N GLY A 685 10.26 8.18 -13.88
CA GLY A 685 9.73 8.65 -12.60
C GLY A 685 9.66 10.15 -12.34
N ASN A 686 9.31 10.93 -13.37
CA ASN A 686 9.15 12.39 -13.28
C ASN A 686 7.78 12.83 -12.72
N GLY A 687 6.83 11.90 -12.53
CA GLY A 687 5.40 12.17 -12.33
C GLY A 687 5.07 13.14 -11.19
N TRP A 688 5.68 12.95 -10.01
CA TRP A 688 5.45 13.75 -8.79
C TRP A 688 5.73 15.25 -8.89
N ARG A 689 6.21 15.78 -10.03
CA ARG A 689 6.28 17.23 -10.28
C ARG A 689 5.09 17.76 -11.09
N ALA A 690 4.41 16.90 -11.85
CA ALA A 690 3.22 17.26 -12.63
C ALA A 690 1.91 17.12 -11.82
N TYR A 691 1.92 16.31 -10.76
CA TYR A 691 0.75 16.06 -9.90
C TYR A 691 0.73 16.91 -8.60
N ARG A 692 1.61 17.91 -8.45
CA ARG A 692 1.60 18.78 -7.25
C ARG A 692 0.47 19.82 -7.31
N PRO A 693 -0.18 20.13 -6.17
CA PRO A 693 -1.03 21.32 -6.04
C PRO A 693 -0.22 22.63 -6.04
#